data_AF-A0AAD8GAB8-F1
#
_entry.id   AF-A0AAD8GAB8-F1
#
_cell.length_a   1.000
_cell.length_b   1.000
_cell.length_c   1.000
_cell.angle_alpha   90.00
_cell.angle_beta   90.00
_cell.angle_gamma   90.00
#
_symmetry.space_group_name_H-M   'P 1'
#
loop_
_entity.id
_entity.type
_entity.pdbx_description
1 polymer ?
#
loop_
_entity_poly.entity_id
_entity_poly.type
_entity_poly.pdbx_seq_one_letter_code
_entity_poly.pdbx_strand_id
1 'polypeptide(L)'
;MSRSWSISTYYEEGQPNDSEFPLILPRGSSLLLTWYTCFFDKAILFTDSGTFITHNGFLKIEEIRVVLVGIPPPASGSFTVTDAAFLETGILFLIEDRIYKRESTRELWQVGEAQNIPASGVQGLQSRTSCSTNNYPKLGVLVEACYVCDSTDKRLFLIIYNEETDTWIQSAFLAKLKPHSVPQGPFKMKFILSAWPSLLLWNDELMFYSYKNNSEYGNLHMSGSSNLTLLSGGSRIHQVILDDSWNVVVKMANNVFFYCKAGMDELIRLHNWEEKSTNMIFYLNNNGHLLVLKFNGSKLEPHRYPLDMEVKSSISTVCTYLTFQHSMNKPWYFIDKGEQLEFWALIIYPENMGINLQTFGYRLDLLQMKTRTQFEIAYQICSKNMTIAFHHERDYINAEKYTELISQTSGIATFEMVPNIPGNTCDLPADRVVHIHVGCNPIRNIRVHRPWGLPCKIMNFTNYTIPGSVLQIPTEQDLVVDYDWEKYGCLFNIYYTQPFLPSLDLYDGDVFLKSVDANFIIWEQHGRTDFSYNASMEEAYCLREAQTWKSMIAMSSNLSKKSIDEAWGPNNYRTCFEVTPGIFGDLGQPYEILNRSGKNFITWSQEQSGIYVFNVKILDPNFSFCDLRTVFTVQTYGVLTSDHSMLIATIEAIFTLVVLGILIYSYFRYVKIFNTMSVINPNPDEKDKQQ
;
A
#
# COMPACT_ATOMS: atom_id res chain seq x y z
N MET A 1 7.65 -1.17 6.38
CA MET A 1 7.93 0.26 6.57
C MET A 1 7.34 1.04 5.40
N SER A 2 6.12 1.54 5.57
CA SER A 2 5.61 2.60 4.72
C SER A 2 6.52 3.81 4.90
N ARG A 3 7.28 4.18 3.87
CA ARG A 3 7.64 5.60 3.75
C ARG A 3 6.31 6.31 3.61
N SER A 4 5.81 6.89 4.69
CA SER A 4 4.81 7.93 4.59
C SER A 4 5.42 8.98 3.67
N TRP A 5 4.94 9.06 2.44
CA TRP A 5 5.26 10.17 1.57
C TRP A 5 4.45 11.37 2.05
N SER A 6 4.78 11.87 3.23
CA SER A 6 4.72 13.29 3.46
C SER A 6 5.87 13.86 2.64
N ILE A 7 5.56 14.44 1.47
CA ILE A 7 6.39 15.55 0.99
C ILE A 7 6.21 16.62 2.07
N SER A 8 7.03 16.54 3.11
CA SER A 8 7.14 17.56 4.15
C SER A 8 7.87 18.74 3.54
N THR A 9 7.20 19.51 2.71
CA THR A 9 7.63 20.86 2.40
C THR A 9 7.02 21.77 3.45
N TYR A 10 7.68 21.86 4.61
CA TYR A 10 7.62 23.10 5.38
C TYR A 10 8.27 24.17 4.48
N TYR A 11 7.44 24.94 3.79
CA TYR A 11 7.86 26.10 3.04
C TYR A 11 8.09 27.24 4.05
N GLU A 12 9.34 27.50 4.40
CA GLU A 12 9.70 28.82 4.92
C GLU A 12 9.75 29.81 3.74
N GLU A 13 9.02 30.91 3.87
CA GLU A 13 9.10 32.06 2.95
C GLU A 13 10.49 32.71 3.06
N GLY A 14 11.42 32.27 2.23
CA GLY A 14 12.66 33.00 1.96
C GLY A 14 12.41 34.15 0.98
N GLN A 15 12.88 35.35 1.33
CA GLN A 15 12.90 36.52 0.43
C GLN A 15 13.60 36.20 -0.91
N PRO A 16 13.20 36.82 -2.03
CA PRO A 16 13.82 36.60 -3.34
C PRO A 16 15.29 37.02 -3.30
N ASN A 17 16.18 36.06 -3.58
CA ASN A 17 17.62 36.25 -3.72
C ASN A 17 17.94 36.64 -5.18
N ASP A 18 18.92 37.53 -5.41
CA ASP A 18 19.41 37.96 -6.74
C ASP A 18 20.02 36.82 -7.60
N SER A 19 19.99 35.58 -7.13
CA SER A 19 20.52 34.37 -7.77
C SER A 19 19.44 33.43 -8.33
N GLU A 20 18.16 33.80 -8.28
CA GLU A 20 17.05 33.01 -8.81
C GLU A 20 16.62 33.46 -10.22
N PHE A 21 16.55 32.51 -11.15
CA PHE A 21 16.17 32.76 -12.54
C PHE A 21 14.80 32.14 -12.88
N PRO A 22 13.97 32.81 -13.69
CA PRO A 22 12.69 32.27 -14.15
C PRO A 22 12.88 31.31 -15.35
N LEU A 23 11.94 30.38 -15.46
CA LEU A 23 11.76 29.49 -16.60
C LEU A 23 10.59 30.00 -17.45
N ILE A 24 10.80 30.19 -18.76
CA ILE A 24 9.77 30.71 -19.68
C ILE A 24 9.69 29.86 -20.95
N LEU A 25 8.55 29.87 -21.61
CA LEU A 25 8.43 29.36 -22.97
C LEU A 25 8.98 30.36 -23.99
N PRO A 26 9.36 29.93 -25.21
CA PRO A 26 9.64 30.84 -26.31
C PRO A 26 8.48 31.82 -26.53
N ARG A 27 8.77 33.10 -26.73
CA ARG A 27 7.74 34.12 -26.97
C ARG A 27 6.86 33.76 -28.16
N GLY A 28 5.55 33.83 -27.99
CA GLY A 28 4.56 33.49 -29.03
C GLY A 28 4.25 31.99 -29.16
N SER A 29 4.81 31.13 -28.29
CA SER A 29 4.42 29.73 -28.18
C SER A 29 3.03 29.56 -27.54
N SER A 30 2.39 28.41 -27.81
CA SER A 30 1.18 28.02 -27.09
C SER A 30 1.53 27.61 -25.65
N LEU A 31 0.61 27.85 -24.71
CA LEU A 31 0.75 27.41 -23.33
C LEU A 31 1.05 25.91 -23.27
N LEU A 32 2.06 25.53 -22.51
CA LEU A 32 2.37 24.14 -22.20
C LEU A 32 1.88 23.84 -20.79
N LEU A 33 1.20 22.71 -20.64
CA LEU A 33 0.62 22.28 -19.38
C LEU A 33 0.99 20.82 -19.13
N THR A 34 1.71 20.58 -18.04
CA THR A 34 2.13 19.25 -17.61
C THR A 34 1.51 18.98 -16.24
N TRP A 35 0.92 17.81 -16.04
CA TRP A 35 0.31 17.39 -14.77
C TRP A 35 1.09 16.25 -14.16
N TYR A 36 1.14 16.22 -12.83
CA TYR A 36 1.65 15.05 -12.15
C TYR A 36 0.60 13.95 -12.22
N THR A 37 0.91 12.85 -12.90
CA THR A 37 -0.13 11.88 -13.25
C THR A 37 -0.73 11.18 -12.05
N CYS A 38 0.02 10.93 -10.97
CA CYS A 38 -0.53 10.24 -9.77
C CYS A 38 -1.19 11.17 -8.73
N PHE A 39 -1.17 12.48 -8.95
CA PHE A 39 -1.70 13.49 -8.03
C PHE A 39 -2.23 14.66 -8.86
N PHE A 40 -3.54 14.62 -9.14
CA PHE A 40 -4.23 15.64 -9.96
C PHE A 40 -4.29 17.03 -9.29
N ASP A 41 -3.77 17.17 -8.07
CA ASP A 41 -3.73 18.41 -7.31
C ASP A 41 -2.56 19.34 -7.72
N LYS A 42 -1.61 18.83 -8.52
CA LYS A 42 -0.43 19.57 -9.00
C LYS A 42 -0.30 19.55 -10.52
N ALA A 43 -0.21 20.75 -11.10
CA ALA A 43 0.12 20.95 -12.50
C ALA A 43 1.17 22.07 -12.64
N ILE A 44 1.93 22.05 -13.73
CA ILE A 44 2.83 23.13 -14.10
C ILE A 44 2.32 23.75 -15.39
N LEU A 45 2.03 25.04 -15.31
CA LEU A 45 1.66 25.88 -16.42
C LEU A 45 2.89 26.68 -16.86
N PHE A 46 3.32 26.45 -18.09
CA PHE A 46 4.42 27.18 -18.70
C PHE A 46 3.85 28.29 -19.59
N THR A 47 4.38 29.50 -19.43
CA THR A 47 4.01 30.68 -20.22
C THR A 47 5.27 31.39 -20.71
N ASP A 48 5.11 32.35 -21.62
CA ASP A 48 6.21 33.22 -22.08
C ASP A 48 6.63 34.30 -21.04
N SER A 49 5.91 34.39 -19.92
CA SER A 49 6.16 35.34 -18.83
C SER A 49 6.67 34.70 -17.54
N GLY A 50 6.56 33.38 -17.42
CA GLY A 50 6.90 32.62 -16.22
C GLY A 50 6.35 31.21 -16.26
N THR A 51 6.88 30.34 -15.40
CA THR A 51 6.38 28.98 -15.19
C THR A 51 5.77 28.89 -13.81
N PHE A 52 4.58 28.32 -13.70
CA PHE A 52 3.80 28.31 -12.46
C PHE A 52 3.41 26.90 -12.07
N ILE A 53 3.65 26.51 -10.83
CA ILE A 53 3.15 25.27 -10.24
C ILE A 53 1.87 25.54 -9.46
N THR A 54 0.92 24.63 -9.59
CA THR A 54 -0.34 24.68 -8.87
C THR A 54 -0.35 23.68 -7.73
N HIS A 55 -1.06 24.03 -6.66
CA HIS A 55 -1.29 23.17 -5.51
C HIS A 55 -2.79 23.12 -5.21
N ASN A 56 -3.23 21.97 -4.69
CA ASN A 56 -4.61 21.74 -4.28
C ASN A 56 -5.62 22.03 -5.41
N GLY A 57 -5.29 21.63 -6.65
CA GLY A 57 -6.19 21.80 -7.79
C GLY A 57 -6.40 23.26 -8.18
N PHE A 58 -5.30 24.00 -8.41
CA PHE A 58 -5.29 25.42 -8.83
C PHE A 58 -5.74 26.44 -7.76
N LEU A 59 -6.00 26.02 -6.52
CA LEU A 59 -6.34 26.94 -5.42
C LEU A 59 -5.16 27.81 -4.98
N LYS A 60 -3.93 27.29 -5.06
CA LYS A 60 -2.70 28.03 -4.84
C LYS A 60 -1.80 27.89 -6.07
N ILE A 61 -1.20 28.98 -6.51
CA ILE A 61 -0.30 29.04 -7.66
C ILE A 61 0.99 29.71 -7.19
N GLU A 62 2.13 29.12 -7.53
CA GLU A 62 3.47 29.60 -7.19
C GLU A 62 4.33 29.66 -8.46
N GLU A 63 5.11 30.73 -8.63
CA GLU A 63 6.06 30.82 -9.74
C GLU A 63 7.28 29.92 -9.46
N ILE A 64 7.60 29.03 -10.40
CA ILE A 64 8.82 28.23 -10.36
C ILE A 64 10.00 29.11 -10.75
N ARG A 65 10.91 29.27 -9.78
CA ARG A 65 12.26 29.82 -10.00
C ARG A 65 13.32 28.78 -9.67
N VAL A 66 14.49 28.94 -10.29
CA VAL A 66 15.62 28.00 -10.17
C VAL A 66 16.88 28.70 -9.69
N VAL A 67 17.63 28.02 -8.83
CA VAL A 67 18.98 28.42 -8.39
C VAL A 67 20.00 27.58 -9.14
N LEU A 68 21.09 28.21 -9.59
CA LEU A 68 22.10 27.57 -10.42
C LEU A 68 23.15 26.85 -9.58
N VAL A 69 23.41 25.58 -9.90
CA VAL A 69 24.52 24.80 -9.33
C VAL A 69 25.39 24.28 -10.48
N GLY A 70 26.59 24.85 -10.62
CA GLY A 70 27.54 24.43 -11.66
C GLY A 70 27.15 24.80 -13.10
N ILE A 71 26.21 25.73 -13.30
CA ILE A 71 25.70 26.18 -14.61
C ILE A 71 25.89 27.71 -14.71
N PRO A 72 26.35 28.24 -15.86
CA PRO A 72 26.45 29.69 -16.05
C PRO A 72 25.07 30.37 -16.11
N PRO A 73 24.95 31.63 -15.62
CA PRO A 73 23.69 32.36 -15.69
C PRO A 73 23.27 32.64 -17.14
N PRO A 74 21.96 32.60 -17.44
CA PRO A 74 21.46 32.83 -18.79
C PRO A 74 21.66 34.29 -19.20
N ALA A 75 22.22 34.54 -20.38
CA ALA A 75 22.47 35.89 -20.89
C ALA A 75 21.16 36.72 -21.05
N SER A 76 20.04 36.04 -21.27
CA SER A 76 18.68 36.59 -21.38
C SER A 76 18.02 36.88 -20.02
N GLY A 77 18.64 36.55 -18.90
CA GLY A 77 18.05 36.65 -17.56
C GLY A 77 16.93 35.64 -17.28
N SER A 78 16.70 34.68 -18.17
CA SER A 78 15.68 33.62 -18.06
C SER A 78 16.08 32.41 -18.90
N PHE A 79 15.68 31.21 -18.49
CA PHE A 79 15.85 30.01 -19.33
C PHE A 79 14.62 29.76 -20.18
N THR A 80 14.86 29.36 -21.43
CA THR A 80 13.79 29.00 -22.36
C THR A 80 13.55 27.49 -22.31
N VAL A 81 12.39 27.08 -21.84
CA VAL A 81 11.95 25.69 -21.75
C VAL A 81 11.14 25.31 -22.98
N THR A 82 11.42 24.14 -23.56
CA THR A 82 10.68 23.61 -24.72
C THR A 82 9.79 22.43 -24.35
N ASP A 83 10.13 21.70 -23.29
CA ASP A 83 9.38 20.55 -22.80
C ASP A 83 9.67 20.30 -21.31
N ALA A 84 8.77 19.58 -20.62
CA ALA A 84 8.96 19.24 -19.22
C ALA A 84 8.20 17.98 -18.80
N ALA A 85 8.79 17.25 -17.85
CA ALA A 85 8.21 16.03 -17.33
C ALA A 85 8.34 15.93 -15.80
N PHE A 86 7.30 15.40 -15.17
CA PHE A 86 7.31 15.13 -13.74
C PHE A 86 7.99 13.81 -13.40
N LEU A 87 8.74 13.83 -12.30
CA LEU A 87 9.27 12.66 -11.61
C LEU A 87 8.75 12.62 -10.17
N GLU A 88 8.82 11.49 -9.48
CA GLU A 88 8.55 11.48 -8.02
C GLU A 88 9.55 12.33 -7.24
N THR A 89 10.80 12.40 -7.70
CA THR A 89 11.89 13.09 -7.01
C THR A 89 12.09 14.53 -7.46
N GLY A 90 11.32 15.02 -8.44
CA GLY A 90 11.49 16.38 -8.96
C GLY A 90 10.83 16.62 -10.31
N ILE A 91 11.32 17.62 -11.03
CA ILE A 91 10.84 18.00 -12.36
C ILE A 91 12.04 18.03 -13.30
N LEU A 92 11.88 17.47 -14.50
CA LEU A 92 12.83 17.62 -15.59
C LEU A 92 12.37 18.71 -16.54
N PHE A 93 13.31 19.55 -16.94
CA PHE A 93 13.11 20.59 -17.94
C PHE A 93 14.03 20.31 -19.13
N LEU A 94 13.46 20.37 -20.33
CA LEU A 94 14.23 20.46 -21.56
C LEU A 94 14.47 21.95 -21.85
N ILE A 95 15.72 22.36 -21.71
CA ILE A 95 16.18 23.72 -22.00
C ILE A 95 17.12 23.62 -23.17
N GLU A 96 16.76 24.28 -24.28
CA GLU A 96 17.42 24.11 -25.58
C GLU A 96 17.38 22.64 -26.04
N ASP A 97 18.51 21.92 -25.94
CA ASP A 97 18.65 20.51 -26.30
C ASP A 97 19.24 19.66 -25.16
N ARG A 98 19.15 20.16 -23.92
CA ARG A 98 19.74 19.54 -22.71
C ARG A 98 18.70 19.37 -21.61
N ILE A 99 18.89 18.34 -20.81
CA ILE A 99 17.99 18.02 -19.69
C ILE A 99 18.56 18.59 -18.40
N TYR A 100 17.70 19.25 -17.65
CA TYR A 100 17.99 19.73 -16.31
C TYR A 100 16.98 19.18 -15.32
N LYS A 101 17.44 18.75 -14.15
CA LYS A 101 16.58 18.29 -13.06
C LYS A 101 16.54 19.34 -11.97
N ARG A 102 15.32 19.61 -11.49
CA ARG A 102 15.06 20.40 -10.29
C ARG A 102 14.43 19.51 -9.23
N GLU A 103 15.08 19.40 -8.09
CA GLU A 103 14.57 18.70 -6.92
C GLU A 103 13.95 19.68 -5.91
N SER A 104 13.59 19.22 -4.72
CA SER A 104 12.94 20.05 -3.69
C SER A 104 13.79 21.23 -3.20
N THR A 105 15.11 21.20 -3.44
CA THR A 105 16.07 22.24 -3.00
C THR A 105 16.06 23.50 -3.88
N ARG A 106 15.21 23.57 -4.92
CA ARG A 106 15.18 24.62 -5.97
C ARG A 106 16.42 24.69 -6.87
N GLU A 107 17.44 23.91 -6.57
CA GLU A 107 18.65 23.79 -7.36
C GLU A 107 18.35 23.10 -8.68
N LEU A 108 18.90 23.66 -9.75
CA LEU A 108 18.85 23.10 -11.09
C LEU A 108 20.22 22.53 -11.44
N TRP A 109 20.28 21.25 -11.77
CA TRP A 109 21.51 20.58 -12.21
C TRP A 109 21.31 19.90 -13.56
N GLN A 110 22.36 19.91 -14.39
CA GLN A 110 22.31 19.30 -15.72
C GLN A 110 22.41 17.78 -15.61
N VAL A 111 21.44 17.07 -16.19
CA VAL A 111 21.52 15.62 -16.39
C VAL A 111 22.33 15.38 -17.66
N GLY A 112 23.43 14.64 -17.57
CA GLY A 112 24.37 14.48 -18.67
C GLY A 112 25.11 13.13 -18.65
N GLU A 113 26.32 13.12 -19.22
CA GLU A 113 27.06 11.88 -19.54
C GLU A 113 27.33 10.98 -18.34
N ALA A 114 27.47 11.56 -17.14
CA ALA A 114 27.62 10.81 -15.89
C ALA A 114 26.45 9.85 -15.62
N GLN A 115 25.29 10.07 -16.24
CA GLN A 115 24.10 9.23 -16.15
C GLN A 115 23.77 8.52 -17.48
N ASN A 116 24.74 8.39 -18.39
CA ASN A 116 24.57 7.82 -19.73
C ASN A 116 23.57 8.58 -20.63
N ILE A 117 23.32 9.87 -20.36
CA ILE A 117 22.54 10.73 -21.25
C ILE A 117 23.52 11.63 -22.01
N PRO A 118 23.38 11.78 -23.35
CA PRO A 118 24.16 12.75 -24.10
C PRO A 118 24.02 14.17 -23.53
N ALA A 119 25.12 14.93 -23.51
CA ALA A 119 25.13 16.28 -22.97
C ALA A 119 24.27 17.30 -23.77
N SER A 120 23.84 16.94 -24.98
CA SER A 120 23.05 17.76 -25.92
C SER A 120 22.36 16.85 -26.96
N GLY A 121 21.45 17.39 -27.79
CA GLY A 121 20.71 16.64 -28.82
C GLY A 121 19.39 16.00 -28.34
N VAL A 122 18.86 16.37 -27.19
CA VAL A 122 17.56 15.88 -26.71
C VAL A 122 16.43 16.52 -27.51
N GLN A 123 15.53 15.70 -28.07
CA GLN A 123 14.43 16.17 -28.91
C GLN A 123 13.08 16.26 -28.18
N GLY A 124 12.88 15.50 -27.10
CA GLY A 124 11.61 15.52 -26.38
C GLY A 124 11.59 14.62 -25.14
N LEU A 125 10.68 14.96 -24.23
CA LEU A 125 10.44 14.28 -22.96
C LEU A 125 8.99 13.78 -22.95
N GLN A 126 8.78 12.56 -22.45
CA GLN A 126 7.41 12.10 -22.20
C GLN A 126 7.35 11.33 -20.90
N SER A 127 6.57 11.84 -19.96
CA SER A 127 6.18 11.06 -18.79
C SER A 127 5.00 10.14 -19.13
N ARG A 128 4.86 9.05 -18.36
CA ARG A 128 3.65 8.23 -18.41
C ARG A 128 2.40 9.07 -18.16
N THR A 129 1.27 8.62 -18.71
CA THR A 129 -0.04 9.30 -18.57
C THR A 129 -0.93 8.67 -17.48
N SER A 130 -0.50 7.58 -16.84
CA SER A 130 -1.28 6.86 -15.81
C SER A 130 -0.53 6.67 -14.48
N CYS A 131 -1.30 6.54 -13.39
CA CYS A 131 -0.84 6.51 -11.99
C CYS A 131 -0.40 5.13 -11.49
N SER A 132 0.15 4.26 -12.33
CA SER A 132 0.60 2.96 -11.83
C SER A 132 1.96 3.10 -11.15
N THR A 133 2.00 3.15 -9.83
CA THR A 133 3.17 3.64 -9.09
C THR A 133 4.49 2.91 -9.37
N ASN A 134 4.50 1.63 -9.74
CA ASN A 134 5.76 0.86 -9.71
C ASN A 134 6.09 0.03 -10.96
N ASN A 135 5.52 0.35 -12.13
CA ASN A 135 5.82 -0.42 -13.33
C ASN A 135 6.28 0.42 -14.52
N TYR A 136 7.57 0.25 -14.86
CA TYR A 136 8.17 0.61 -16.16
C TYR A 136 8.25 2.12 -16.48
N PRO A 137 9.12 2.57 -17.43
CA PRO A 137 9.70 3.92 -17.43
C PRO A 137 8.73 5.00 -17.04
N LYS A 138 9.03 5.69 -15.96
CA LYS A 138 8.24 6.85 -15.56
C LYS A 138 8.45 8.00 -16.55
N LEU A 139 9.58 7.96 -17.25
CA LEU A 139 9.96 8.89 -18.29
C LEU A 139 10.64 8.17 -19.47
N GLY A 140 10.22 8.52 -20.67
CA GLY A 140 10.98 8.34 -21.90
C GLY A 140 11.64 9.65 -22.31
N VAL A 141 12.83 9.56 -22.88
CA VAL A 141 13.60 10.66 -23.43
C VAL A 141 14.05 10.27 -24.82
N LEU A 142 13.74 11.12 -25.81
CA LEU A 142 14.21 10.94 -27.17
C LEU A 142 15.44 11.81 -27.38
N VAL A 143 16.54 11.18 -27.80
CA VAL A 143 17.82 11.86 -28.02
C VAL A 143 18.32 11.54 -29.41
N GLU A 144 18.64 12.56 -30.18
CA GLU A 144 19.33 12.44 -31.45
C GLU A 144 20.82 12.72 -31.23
N ALA A 145 21.62 11.67 -31.18
CA ALA A 145 23.06 11.77 -30.95
C ALA A 145 23.81 10.74 -31.82
N CYS A 146 25.13 10.85 -31.90
CA CYS A 146 25.95 9.68 -32.22
C CYS A 146 27.03 9.52 -31.14
N TYR A 147 27.21 8.28 -30.66
CA TYR A 147 28.21 7.93 -29.66
C TYR A 147 29.63 7.78 -30.27
N VAL A 148 29.74 7.42 -31.57
CA VAL A 148 31.01 7.13 -32.27
C VAL A 148 30.92 7.44 -33.79
N CYS A 149 30.61 8.68 -34.21
CA CYS A 149 30.55 9.03 -35.65
C CYS A 149 31.01 10.46 -35.94
N ASP A 150 31.43 10.69 -37.19
CA ASP A 150 31.49 12.04 -37.78
C ASP A 150 30.09 12.67 -37.82
N SER A 151 30.04 14.01 -37.71
CA SER A 151 28.83 14.85 -37.49
C SER A 151 27.62 14.64 -38.44
N THR A 152 27.77 13.84 -39.49
CA THR A 152 26.75 13.54 -40.51
C THR A 152 25.87 12.33 -40.19
N ASP A 153 26.20 11.51 -39.19
CA ASP A 153 25.54 10.21 -38.93
C ASP A 153 24.82 10.16 -37.56
N LYS A 154 24.04 11.19 -37.25
CA LYS A 154 23.22 11.26 -36.02
C LYS A 154 22.08 10.23 -36.05
N ARG A 155 21.80 9.58 -34.93
CA ARG A 155 20.75 8.57 -34.78
C ARG A 155 19.84 8.89 -33.61
N LEU A 156 18.56 8.50 -33.76
CA LEU A 156 17.57 8.64 -32.71
C LEU A 156 17.68 7.47 -31.72
N PHE A 157 17.76 7.80 -30.44
CA PHE A 157 17.78 6.89 -29.31
C PHE A 157 16.61 7.19 -28.39
N LEU A 158 16.04 6.15 -27.79
CA LEU A 158 15.03 6.26 -26.75
C LEU A 158 15.70 5.83 -25.45
N ILE A 159 15.88 6.75 -24.53
CA ILE A 159 16.39 6.51 -23.19
C ILE A 159 15.21 6.50 -22.22
N ILE A 160 15.16 5.49 -21.36
CA ILE A 160 14.08 5.20 -20.43
C ILE A 160 14.64 5.37 -19.02
N TYR A 161 14.01 6.21 -18.22
CA TYR A 161 14.36 6.37 -16.81
C TYR A 161 13.48 5.48 -15.93
N ASN A 162 14.13 4.66 -15.12
CA ASN A 162 13.51 3.84 -14.10
C ASN A 162 13.74 4.49 -12.73
N GLU A 163 12.71 5.10 -12.15
CA GLU A 163 12.79 5.70 -10.81
C GLU A 163 12.91 4.67 -9.67
N GLU A 164 12.49 3.41 -9.86
CA GLU A 164 12.63 2.38 -8.80
C GLU A 164 14.11 2.08 -8.55
N THR A 165 14.89 1.97 -9.63
CA THR A 165 16.32 1.69 -9.57
C THR A 165 17.18 2.94 -9.66
N ASP A 166 16.58 4.11 -9.92
CA ASP A 166 17.26 5.37 -10.23
C ASP A 166 18.29 5.22 -11.38
N THR A 167 17.89 4.54 -12.46
CA THR A 167 18.78 4.26 -13.60
C THR A 167 18.18 4.64 -14.94
N TRP A 168 19.06 5.07 -15.85
CA TRP A 168 18.75 5.34 -17.25
C TRP A 168 19.14 4.15 -18.12
N ILE A 169 18.22 3.69 -18.95
CA ILE A 169 18.37 2.51 -19.80
C ILE A 169 18.05 2.89 -21.24
N GLN A 170 18.95 2.60 -22.16
CA GLN A 170 18.66 2.77 -23.59
C GLN A 170 17.73 1.65 -24.07
N SER A 171 16.60 2.01 -24.66
CA SER A 171 15.68 1.08 -25.31
C SER A 171 16.30 0.50 -26.58
N ALA A 172 16.13 -0.81 -26.77
CA ALA A 172 16.52 -1.49 -28.00
C ALA A 172 15.59 -1.17 -29.19
N PHE A 173 14.44 -0.50 -28.96
CA PHE A 173 13.42 -0.24 -29.98
C PHE A 173 14.00 0.40 -31.26
N LEU A 174 14.56 1.60 -31.14
CA LEU A 174 15.03 2.37 -32.29
C LEU A 174 16.26 1.76 -32.95
N ALA A 175 17.07 1.01 -32.19
CA ALA A 175 18.22 0.29 -32.73
C ALA A 175 17.81 -0.87 -33.67
N LYS A 176 16.58 -1.39 -33.53
CA LYS A 176 16.04 -2.44 -34.41
C LYS A 176 15.43 -1.88 -35.70
N LEU A 177 15.15 -0.58 -35.77
CA LEU A 177 14.67 0.08 -36.99
C LEU A 177 15.83 0.38 -37.93
N LYS A 178 15.58 0.36 -39.25
CA LYS A 178 16.62 0.69 -40.23
C LYS A 178 16.95 2.19 -40.12
N PRO A 179 18.23 2.61 -40.01
CA PRO A 179 18.58 4.02 -39.79
C PRO A 179 17.96 4.99 -40.81
N HIS A 180 17.95 4.64 -42.09
CA HIS A 180 17.36 5.46 -43.15
C HIS A 180 15.82 5.44 -43.22
N SER A 181 15.17 4.63 -42.40
CA SER A 181 13.70 4.56 -42.32
C SER A 181 13.09 5.47 -41.24
N VAL A 182 13.93 6.06 -40.39
CA VAL A 182 13.51 7.01 -39.35
C VAL A 182 13.79 8.42 -39.87
N PRO A 183 12.77 9.18 -40.28
CA PRO A 183 12.94 10.56 -40.76
C PRO A 183 13.45 11.49 -39.65
N GLN A 184 14.08 12.60 -40.05
CA GLN A 184 14.45 13.67 -39.14
C GLN A 184 13.22 14.53 -38.79
N GLY A 185 13.17 15.07 -37.58
CA GLY A 185 12.16 16.04 -37.17
C GLY A 185 11.42 15.62 -35.89
N PRO A 186 10.77 16.57 -35.21
CA PRO A 186 10.42 16.41 -33.81
C PRO A 186 9.48 15.22 -33.62
N PHE A 187 9.96 14.25 -32.84
CA PHE A 187 9.17 13.10 -32.48
C PHE A 187 8.37 13.37 -31.22
N LYS A 188 7.14 12.87 -31.20
CA LYS A 188 6.29 12.77 -30.03
C LYS A 188 6.11 11.31 -29.68
N MET A 189 5.88 11.01 -28.42
CA MET A 189 5.64 9.65 -27.98
C MET A 189 4.54 9.58 -26.93
N LYS A 190 3.97 8.39 -26.75
CA LYS A 190 2.99 8.11 -25.71
C LYS A 190 3.12 6.68 -25.23
N PHE A 191 3.25 6.50 -23.92
CA PHE A 191 3.22 5.17 -23.31
C PHE A 191 1.81 4.60 -23.31
N ILE A 192 1.73 3.29 -23.49
CA ILE A 192 0.50 2.51 -23.44
C ILE A 192 0.43 1.81 -22.09
N LEU A 193 -0.75 1.84 -21.46
CA LEU A 193 -1.00 1.06 -20.26
C LEU A 193 -1.00 -0.44 -20.62
N SER A 194 0.02 -1.15 -20.15
CA SER A 194 0.23 -2.60 -20.28
C SER A 194 1.21 -3.09 -19.21
N ALA A 195 1.26 -4.40 -18.94
CA ALA A 195 2.17 -4.97 -17.95
C ALA A 195 3.65 -4.85 -18.35
N TRP A 196 3.94 -4.96 -19.64
CA TRP A 196 5.26 -4.73 -20.23
C TRP A 196 5.30 -3.37 -20.94
N PRO A 197 6.48 -2.74 -21.11
CA PRO A 197 6.61 -1.45 -21.78
C PRO A 197 6.05 -1.52 -23.19
N SER A 198 5.13 -0.61 -23.46
CA SER A 198 4.57 -0.41 -24.78
C SER A 198 4.46 1.08 -25.05
N LEU A 199 4.77 1.51 -26.26
CA LEU A 199 4.77 2.93 -26.62
C LEU A 199 4.41 3.12 -28.10
N LEU A 200 3.86 4.30 -28.37
CA LEU A 200 3.70 4.87 -29.70
C LEU A 200 4.70 6.01 -29.85
N LEU A 201 5.31 6.11 -31.03
CA LEU A 201 6.28 7.16 -31.38
C LEU A 201 5.89 7.68 -32.77
N TRP A 202 5.77 8.98 -32.97
CA TRP A 202 5.38 9.53 -34.27
C TRP A 202 6.02 10.88 -34.52
N ASN A 203 6.15 11.24 -35.79
CA ASN A 203 6.46 12.60 -36.23
C ASN A 203 5.28 13.15 -37.04
N ASP A 204 5.51 14.11 -37.93
CA ASP A 204 4.45 14.69 -38.76
C ASP A 204 3.93 13.74 -39.85
N GLU A 205 4.65 12.66 -40.21
CA GLU A 205 4.36 11.80 -41.37
C GLU A 205 4.16 10.32 -41.05
N LEU A 206 4.94 9.78 -40.12
CA LEU A 206 5.04 8.37 -39.79
C LEU A 206 4.68 8.14 -38.32
N MET A 207 4.12 6.96 -38.07
CA MET A 207 3.81 6.48 -36.73
C MET A 207 4.39 5.09 -36.53
N PHE A 208 5.14 4.93 -35.45
CA PHE A 208 5.84 3.74 -35.03
C PHE A 208 5.23 3.21 -33.73
N TYR A 209 5.34 1.91 -33.53
CA TYR A 209 4.96 1.26 -32.28
C TYR A 209 6.08 0.34 -31.79
N SER A 210 6.14 0.20 -30.47
CA SER A 210 6.87 -0.87 -29.80
C SER A 210 5.97 -1.42 -28.71
N TYR A 211 5.62 -2.70 -28.79
CA TYR A 211 4.79 -3.38 -27.80
C TYR A 211 5.60 -4.44 -27.07
N LYS A 212 5.16 -4.74 -25.84
CA LYS A 212 5.62 -5.91 -25.08
C LYS A 212 7.14 -5.95 -24.93
N ASN A 213 7.73 -4.86 -24.46
CA ASN A 213 9.18 -4.71 -24.27
C ASN A 213 10.00 -4.91 -25.55
N ASN A 214 9.56 -4.30 -26.66
CA ASN A 214 10.20 -4.36 -27.98
C ASN A 214 10.19 -5.76 -28.62
N SER A 215 9.27 -6.65 -28.23
CA SER A 215 9.09 -7.94 -28.91
C SER A 215 8.35 -7.77 -30.25
N GLU A 216 7.38 -6.87 -30.28
CA GLU A 216 6.61 -6.50 -31.46
C GLU A 216 6.88 -5.02 -31.74
N TYR A 217 7.31 -4.69 -32.95
CA TYR A 217 7.67 -3.31 -33.30
C TYR A 217 7.56 -3.10 -34.80
N GLY A 218 7.28 -1.87 -35.22
CA GLY A 218 7.17 -1.53 -36.63
C GLY A 218 6.51 -0.18 -36.87
N ASN A 219 6.07 0.01 -38.11
CA ASN A 219 5.37 1.21 -38.54
C ASN A 219 3.88 0.88 -38.67
N LEU A 220 3.04 1.77 -38.15
CA LEU A 220 1.63 1.73 -38.52
C LEU A 220 1.49 2.11 -39.99
N HIS A 221 0.65 1.37 -40.70
CA HIS A 221 0.47 1.54 -42.13
C HIS A 221 -0.99 1.34 -42.52
N MET A 222 -1.37 1.84 -43.69
CA MET A 222 -2.68 1.60 -44.28
C MET A 222 -2.49 1.24 -45.76
N SER A 223 -3.10 0.14 -46.19
CA SER A 223 -3.04 -0.33 -47.58
C SER A 223 -1.58 -0.41 -48.13
N GLY A 224 -0.65 -0.85 -47.27
CA GLY A 224 0.77 -0.99 -47.60
C GLY A 224 1.61 0.30 -47.57
N SER A 225 1.01 1.47 -47.32
CA SER A 225 1.73 2.74 -47.14
C SER A 225 1.80 3.12 -45.67
N SER A 226 3.01 3.40 -45.16
CA SER A 226 3.21 3.95 -43.82
C SER A 226 3.18 5.49 -43.77
N ASN A 227 3.17 6.17 -44.92
CA ASN A 227 3.19 7.63 -44.98
C ASN A 227 1.76 8.19 -44.87
N LEU A 228 1.39 8.66 -43.68
CA LEU A 228 0.06 9.20 -43.39
C LEU A 228 -0.17 10.56 -44.09
N THR A 229 0.89 11.30 -44.39
CA THR A 229 0.83 12.54 -45.15
C THR A 229 0.32 12.29 -46.56
N LEU A 230 0.84 11.27 -47.24
CA LEU A 230 0.36 10.85 -48.55
C LEU A 230 -1.12 10.43 -48.50
N LEU A 231 -1.49 9.64 -47.50
CA LEU A 231 -2.85 9.09 -47.34
C LEU A 231 -3.90 10.13 -46.97
N SER A 232 -3.48 11.26 -46.41
CA SER A 232 -4.35 12.36 -45.98
C SER A 232 -4.34 13.55 -46.97
N GLY A 233 -3.72 13.42 -48.13
CA GLY A 233 -3.67 14.48 -49.14
C GLY A 233 -2.72 15.63 -48.77
N GLY A 234 -1.53 15.29 -48.27
CA GLY A 234 -0.48 16.25 -47.93
C GLY A 234 -0.64 16.89 -46.54
N SER A 235 -1.46 16.32 -45.65
CA SER A 235 -1.64 16.83 -44.29
C SER A 235 -0.65 16.20 -43.32
N ARG A 236 -0.42 16.83 -42.17
CA ARG A 236 0.46 16.30 -41.12
C ARG A 236 -0.32 15.77 -39.93
N ILE A 237 0.29 14.86 -39.16
CA ILE A 237 -0.27 14.39 -37.90
C ILE A 237 -0.40 15.58 -36.94
N HIS A 238 -1.62 15.84 -36.49
CA HIS A 238 -1.92 16.93 -35.57
C HIS A 238 -2.00 16.45 -34.12
N GLN A 239 -2.68 15.32 -33.89
CA GLN A 239 -2.91 14.79 -32.54
C GLN A 239 -3.08 13.27 -32.58
N VAL A 240 -2.57 12.59 -31.56
CA VAL A 240 -2.81 11.15 -31.32
C VAL A 240 -3.49 10.99 -29.97
N ILE A 241 -4.66 10.36 -29.97
CA ILE A 241 -5.39 9.96 -28.78
C ILE A 241 -5.18 8.46 -28.56
N LEU A 242 -4.99 8.10 -27.30
CA LEU A 242 -4.94 6.73 -26.82
C LEU A 242 -5.78 6.69 -25.55
N ASP A 243 -6.75 5.79 -25.48
CA ASP A 243 -7.54 5.53 -24.30
C ASP A 243 -7.14 4.22 -23.60
N ASP A 244 -7.77 3.97 -22.46
CA ASP A 244 -7.54 2.77 -21.67
C ASP A 244 -8.16 1.51 -22.30
N SER A 245 -8.97 1.60 -23.36
CA SER A 245 -9.47 0.42 -24.11
C SER A 245 -8.62 0.09 -25.34
N TRP A 246 -7.39 0.62 -25.37
CA TRP A 246 -6.42 0.53 -26.45
C TRP A 246 -6.86 1.18 -27.76
N ASN A 247 -7.87 2.04 -27.76
CA ASN A 247 -8.26 2.77 -28.96
C ASN A 247 -7.23 3.85 -29.29
N VAL A 248 -6.62 3.76 -30.46
CA VAL A 248 -5.69 4.76 -31.00
C VAL A 248 -6.40 5.53 -32.10
N VAL A 249 -6.58 6.84 -31.90
CA VAL A 249 -7.14 7.75 -32.91
C VAL A 249 -6.08 8.74 -33.33
N VAL A 250 -5.72 8.72 -34.62
CA VAL A 250 -4.77 9.64 -35.23
C VAL A 250 -5.55 10.71 -35.99
N LYS A 251 -5.45 11.95 -35.53
CA LYS A 251 -6.04 13.12 -36.18
C LYS A 251 -5.00 13.83 -37.02
N MET A 252 -5.30 14.01 -38.30
CA MET A 252 -4.54 14.88 -39.21
C MET A 252 -4.96 16.34 -39.07
N ALA A 253 -4.11 17.27 -39.51
CA ALA A 253 -4.38 18.71 -39.44
C ALA A 253 -5.59 19.13 -40.30
N ASN A 254 -5.87 18.40 -41.38
CA ASN A 254 -7.04 18.60 -42.23
C ASN A 254 -8.28 17.79 -41.79
N ASN A 255 -8.34 17.37 -40.53
CA ASN A 255 -9.45 16.63 -39.92
C ASN A 255 -9.77 15.27 -40.59
N VAL A 256 -8.81 14.66 -41.29
CA VAL A 256 -8.86 13.22 -41.61
C VAL A 256 -8.46 12.43 -40.36
N PHE A 257 -9.20 11.36 -40.06
CA PHE A 257 -8.92 10.50 -38.91
C PHE A 257 -8.53 9.09 -39.35
N PHE A 258 -7.54 8.54 -38.66
CA PHE A 258 -7.19 7.13 -38.72
C PHE A 258 -7.40 6.47 -37.36
N TYR A 259 -7.65 5.17 -37.37
CA TYR A 259 -7.92 4.39 -36.16
C TYR A 259 -7.23 3.03 -36.21
N CYS A 260 -6.75 2.57 -35.07
CA CYS A 260 -6.49 1.17 -34.80
C CYS A 260 -6.63 0.87 -33.31
N LYS A 261 -6.63 -0.41 -32.92
CA LYS A 261 -6.31 -0.79 -31.55
C LYS A 261 -4.81 -0.97 -31.36
N ALA A 262 -4.31 -0.59 -30.19
CA ALA A 262 -2.95 -0.95 -29.79
C ALA A 262 -2.78 -2.47 -29.83
N GLY A 263 -1.64 -2.93 -30.36
CA GLY A 263 -1.41 -4.33 -30.71
C GLY A 263 -1.67 -4.65 -32.18
N MET A 264 -2.25 -3.72 -32.95
CA MET A 264 -2.41 -3.83 -34.41
C MET A 264 -1.38 -2.97 -35.14
N ASP A 265 -1.06 -3.36 -36.37
CA ASP A 265 -0.12 -2.68 -37.26
C ASP A 265 -0.80 -1.96 -38.45
N GLU A 266 -2.04 -2.32 -38.76
CA GLU A 266 -2.85 -1.69 -39.80
C GLU A 266 -3.82 -0.64 -39.25
N LEU A 267 -3.77 0.55 -39.84
CA LEU A 267 -4.69 1.66 -39.61
C LEU A 267 -5.87 1.58 -40.58
N ILE A 268 -7.04 1.93 -40.09
CA ILE A 268 -8.22 2.20 -40.92
C ILE A 268 -8.52 3.69 -40.96
N ARG A 269 -9.03 4.16 -42.09
CA ARG A 269 -9.51 5.52 -42.24
C ARG A 269 -10.97 5.60 -41.80
N LEU A 270 -11.27 6.52 -40.89
CA LEU A 270 -12.64 6.81 -40.46
C LEU A 270 -13.34 7.77 -41.43
N HIS A 271 -14.65 7.92 -41.28
CA HIS A 271 -15.42 8.85 -42.09
C HIS A 271 -14.99 10.31 -41.83
N ASN A 272 -15.16 11.17 -42.83
CA ASN A 272 -14.89 12.59 -42.67
C ASN A 272 -16.02 13.20 -41.81
N TRP A 273 -15.73 13.51 -40.55
CA TRP A 273 -16.71 14.04 -39.61
C TRP A 273 -16.90 15.57 -39.74
N GLU A 274 -15.84 16.32 -40.02
CA GLU A 274 -15.86 17.79 -40.16
C GLU A 274 -15.20 18.26 -41.45
N GLU A 275 -15.43 19.53 -41.79
CA GLU A 275 -14.69 20.22 -42.83
C GLU A 275 -13.19 20.31 -42.50
N LYS A 276 -12.37 20.32 -43.56
CA LYS A 276 -10.91 20.32 -43.43
C LYS A 276 -10.33 21.57 -42.76
N SER A 277 -11.06 22.69 -42.80
CA SER A 277 -10.66 24.00 -42.25
C SER A 277 -11.11 24.21 -40.82
N THR A 278 -12.02 23.38 -40.29
CA THR A 278 -12.57 23.55 -38.94
C THR A 278 -11.47 23.40 -37.89
N ASN A 279 -11.31 24.40 -37.02
CA ASN A 279 -10.39 24.31 -35.90
C ASN A 279 -11.00 23.43 -34.80
N MET A 280 -10.50 22.20 -34.70
CA MET A 280 -10.97 21.22 -33.72
C MET A 280 -9.84 20.40 -33.13
N ILE A 281 -10.05 19.97 -31.88
CA ILE A 281 -9.17 19.06 -31.14
C ILE A 281 -9.98 17.95 -30.50
N PHE A 282 -9.35 16.80 -30.25
CA PHE A 282 -9.92 15.76 -29.42
C PHE A 282 -9.56 15.97 -27.95
N TYR A 283 -10.49 15.61 -27.08
CA TYR A 283 -10.32 15.57 -25.63
C TYR A 283 -10.93 14.29 -25.08
N LEU A 284 -10.14 13.52 -24.33
CA LEU A 284 -10.62 12.34 -23.61
C LEU A 284 -10.98 12.77 -22.19
N ASN A 285 -12.23 12.60 -21.79
CA ASN A 285 -12.66 12.94 -20.44
C ASN A 285 -12.35 11.80 -19.45
N ASN A 286 -12.58 12.05 -18.15
CA ASN A 286 -12.32 11.07 -17.08
C ASN A 286 -13.18 9.79 -17.16
N ASN A 287 -14.27 9.81 -17.94
CA ASN A 287 -15.12 8.64 -18.16
C ASN A 287 -14.70 7.84 -19.41
N GLY A 288 -13.58 8.20 -20.05
CA GLY A 288 -13.11 7.57 -21.29
C GLY A 288 -13.91 7.96 -22.54
N HIS A 289 -14.78 8.97 -22.47
CA HIS A 289 -15.51 9.46 -23.64
C HIS A 289 -14.64 10.41 -24.46
N LEU A 290 -14.53 10.12 -25.76
CA LEU A 290 -13.89 10.99 -26.72
C LEU A 290 -14.81 12.16 -27.09
N LEU A 291 -14.36 13.38 -26.82
CA LEU A 291 -15.03 14.62 -27.19
C LEU A 291 -14.26 15.34 -28.29
N VAL A 292 -14.99 15.94 -29.22
CA VAL A 292 -14.50 16.92 -30.18
C VAL A 292 -14.76 18.31 -29.61
N LEU A 293 -13.71 19.08 -29.42
CA LEU A 293 -13.79 20.48 -29.01
C LEU A 293 -13.57 21.35 -30.24
N LYS A 294 -14.61 22.09 -30.65
CA LYS A 294 -14.55 23.03 -31.77
C LYS A 294 -14.30 24.43 -31.26
N PHE A 295 -13.40 25.18 -31.91
CA PHE A 295 -13.16 26.57 -31.57
C PHE A 295 -13.67 27.49 -32.68
N ASN A 296 -14.66 28.33 -32.37
CA ASN A 296 -15.27 29.27 -33.31
C ASN A 296 -14.86 30.72 -33.02
N GLY A 297 -13.55 30.96 -32.80
CA GLY A 297 -12.95 32.28 -32.58
C GLY A 297 -13.19 32.91 -31.20
N SER A 298 -14.31 32.60 -30.53
CA SER A 298 -14.66 33.15 -29.20
C SER A 298 -15.23 32.13 -28.21
N LYS A 299 -15.68 30.96 -28.70
CA LYS A 299 -16.34 29.93 -27.91
C LYS A 299 -15.80 28.56 -28.27
N LEU A 300 -15.63 27.73 -27.25
CA LEU A 300 -15.25 26.33 -27.37
C LEU A 300 -16.49 25.45 -27.18
N GLU A 301 -16.82 24.65 -28.19
CA GLU A 301 -18.05 23.84 -28.22
C GLU A 301 -17.73 22.34 -28.17
N PRO A 302 -18.01 21.66 -27.04
CA PRO A 302 -17.77 20.24 -26.88
C PRO A 302 -18.89 19.39 -27.51
N HIS A 303 -18.51 18.38 -28.28
CA HIS A 303 -19.40 17.40 -28.88
C HIS A 303 -18.87 15.98 -28.61
N ARG A 304 -19.74 15.01 -28.32
CA ARG A 304 -19.29 13.61 -28.15
C ARG A 304 -19.03 12.98 -29.51
N TYR A 305 -17.87 12.36 -29.68
CA TYR A 305 -17.53 11.60 -30.89
C TYR A 305 -17.89 10.13 -30.68
N PRO A 306 -18.78 9.55 -31.51
CA PRO A 306 -19.23 8.16 -31.36
C PRO A 306 -18.23 7.18 -31.97
N LEU A 307 -17.03 7.10 -31.39
CA LEU A 307 -15.90 6.33 -31.96
C LEU A 307 -16.26 4.88 -32.30
N ASP A 308 -16.94 4.16 -31.40
CA ASP A 308 -17.32 2.76 -31.61
C ASP A 308 -18.23 2.58 -32.85
N MET A 309 -19.21 3.48 -33.01
CA MET A 309 -20.12 3.45 -34.17
C MET A 309 -19.38 3.77 -35.47
N GLU A 310 -18.49 4.77 -35.46
CA GLU A 310 -17.65 5.15 -36.61
C GLU A 310 -16.71 4.02 -37.04
N VAL A 311 -16.10 3.31 -36.09
CA VAL A 311 -15.21 2.18 -36.39
C VAL A 311 -16.01 1.03 -37.00
N LYS A 312 -17.15 0.67 -36.40
CA LYS A 312 -18.04 -0.39 -36.90
C LYS A 312 -18.65 -0.07 -38.27
N SER A 313 -18.81 1.21 -38.64
CA SER A 313 -19.28 1.60 -39.97
C SER A 313 -18.17 1.69 -41.01
N SER A 314 -16.93 1.96 -40.59
CA SER A 314 -15.78 2.15 -41.48
C SER A 314 -15.15 0.84 -41.95
N ILE A 315 -15.42 -0.27 -41.26
CA ILE A 315 -14.82 -1.58 -41.56
C ILE A 315 -15.89 -2.67 -41.68
N SER A 316 -15.77 -3.53 -42.70
CA SER A 316 -16.69 -4.66 -42.90
C SER A 316 -16.33 -5.89 -42.06
N THR A 317 -15.20 -5.89 -41.35
CA THR A 317 -14.74 -7.05 -40.58
C THR A 317 -15.40 -7.11 -39.21
N VAL A 318 -16.00 -8.26 -38.92
CA VAL A 318 -16.63 -8.55 -37.62
C VAL A 318 -15.55 -8.90 -36.60
N CYS A 319 -15.76 -8.52 -35.34
CA CYS A 319 -14.85 -8.85 -34.26
C CYS A 319 -14.59 -10.36 -34.16
N THR A 320 -13.35 -10.73 -33.82
CA THR A 320 -12.90 -12.12 -33.74
C THR A 320 -13.45 -12.88 -32.53
N TYR A 321 -13.97 -12.17 -31.53
CA TYR A 321 -14.64 -12.72 -30.35
C TYR A 321 -15.97 -11.98 -30.09
N LEU A 322 -16.92 -12.66 -29.45
CA LEU A 322 -18.22 -12.10 -29.11
C LEU A 322 -18.18 -11.31 -27.81
N THR A 323 -17.45 -11.81 -26.81
CA THR A 323 -17.28 -11.13 -25.52
C THR A 323 -15.98 -11.53 -24.84
N PHE A 324 -15.41 -10.59 -24.10
CA PHE A 324 -14.31 -10.80 -23.18
C PHE A 324 -14.64 -10.11 -21.85
N GLN A 325 -14.69 -10.88 -20.77
CA GLN A 325 -15.03 -10.42 -19.42
C GLN A 325 -14.00 -10.94 -18.42
N HIS A 326 -13.79 -10.22 -17.33
CA HIS A 326 -12.91 -10.64 -16.26
C HIS A 326 -13.35 -10.11 -14.90
N SER A 327 -12.74 -10.63 -13.84
CA SER A 327 -13.04 -10.26 -12.45
C SER A 327 -12.16 -9.14 -11.88
N MET A 328 -11.13 -8.69 -12.62
CA MET A 328 -10.32 -7.54 -12.21
C MET A 328 -11.19 -6.29 -12.29
N ASN A 329 -11.55 -5.73 -11.13
CA ASN A 329 -12.48 -4.60 -11.03
C ASN A 329 -11.89 -3.41 -10.24
N LYS A 330 -10.65 -3.56 -9.78
CA LYS A 330 -9.87 -2.53 -9.11
C LYS A 330 -8.52 -2.41 -9.80
N PRO A 331 -7.95 -1.20 -9.87
CA PRO A 331 -6.61 -1.01 -10.44
C PRO A 331 -5.50 -1.66 -9.60
N TRP A 332 -5.76 -1.96 -8.32
CA TRP A 332 -4.78 -2.59 -7.44
C TRP A 332 -5.41 -3.48 -6.35
N TYR A 333 -4.62 -4.43 -5.85
CA TYR A 333 -4.94 -5.36 -4.76
C TYR A 333 -3.72 -5.56 -3.85
N PHE A 334 -3.93 -5.95 -2.59
CA PHE A 334 -2.87 -6.35 -1.67
C PHE A 334 -2.87 -7.87 -1.50
N ILE A 335 -1.67 -8.45 -1.36
CA ILE A 335 -1.47 -9.83 -0.94
C ILE A 335 -0.46 -9.82 0.21
N ASP A 336 -0.90 -10.27 1.38
CA ASP A 336 -0.04 -10.51 2.52
C ASP A 336 0.43 -11.97 2.57
N LYS A 337 1.28 -12.30 3.54
CA LYS A 337 1.79 -13.66 3.73
C LYS A 337 0.64 -14.64 4.02
N GLY A 338 0.67 -15.78 3.34
CA GLY A 338 -0.36 -16.82 3.48
C GLY A 338 -1.72 -16.49 2.87
N GLU A 339 -1.87 -15.34 2.20
CA GLU A 339 -3.09 -14.98 1.46
C GLU A 339 -3.03 -15.45 0.01
N GLN A 340 -4.22 -15.63 -0.58
CA GLN A 340 -4.39 -15.95 -1.99
C GLN A 340 -5.31 -14.92 -2.65
N LEU A 341 -4.94 -14.47 -3.84
CA LEU A 341 -5.75 -13.62 -4.71
C LEU A 341 -6.11 -14.40 -5.97
N GLU A 342 -7.36 -14.32 -6.40
CA GLU A 342 -7.84 -15.07 -7.57
C GLU A 342 -8.54 -14.15 -8.57
N PHE A 343 -8.20 -14.30 -9.85
CA PHE A 343 -8.89 -13.65 -10.96
C PHE A 343 -9.43 -14.69 -11.93
N TRP A 344 -10.59 -14.41 -12.53
CA TRP A 344 -11.11 -15.19 -13.65
C TRP A 344 -11.29 -14.31 -14.89
N ALA A 345 -11.22 -14.92 -16.06
CA ALA A 345 -11.61 -14.31 -17.32
C ALA A 345 -12.32 -15.29 -18.23
N LEU A 346 -13.34 -14.79 -18.91
CA LEU A 346 -14.20 -15.51 -19.84
C LEU A 346 -14.06 -14.87 -21.23
N ILE A 347 -13.75 -15.68 -22.23
CA ILE A 347 -13.80 -15.27 -23.63
C ILE A 347 -14.71 -16.20 -24.43
N ILE A 348 -15.61 -15.62 -25.20
CA ILE A 348 -16.55 -16.34 -26.06
C ILE A 348 -16.30 -15.92 -27.50
N TYR A 349 -16.17 -16.88 -28.42
CA TYR A 349 -15.80 -16.62 -29.81
C TYR A 349 -16.32 -17.71 -30.75
N PRO A 350 -16.51 -17.41 -32.06
CA PRO A 350 -16.87 -18.44 -33.04
C PRO A 350 -15.77 -19.49 -33.20
N GLU A 351 -16.14 -20.73 -33.54
CA GLU A 351 -15.19 -21.80 -33.79
C GLU A 351 -14.20 -21.45 -34.93
N ASN A 352 -13.00 -22.05 -34.91
CA ASN A 352 -11.93 -21.86 -35.91
C ASN A 352 -11.28 -20.47 -35.97
N MET A 353 -11.52 -19.59 -35.00
CA MET A 353 -10.89 -18.26 -34.95
C MET A 353 -9.49 -18.23 -34.31
N GLY A 354 -9.03 -19.33 -33.70
CA GLY A 354 -7.69 -19.40 -33.08
C GLY A 354 -7.51 -18.51 -31.84
N ILE A 355 -8.62 -18.12 -31.19
CA ILE A 355 -8.60 -17.18 -30.06
C ILE A 355 -8.16 -17.88 -28.76
N ASN A 356 -7.32 -17.18 -28.00
CA ASN A 356 -6.84 -17.59 -26.68
C ASN A 356 -6.64 -16.40 -25.75
N LEU A 357 -6.61 -16.66 -24.44
CA LEU A 357 -6.25 -15.67 -23.44
C LEU A 357 -4.73 -15.64 -23.27
N GLN A 358 -4.16 -14.44 -23.29
CA GLN A 358 -2.76 -14.17 -22.99
C GLN A 358 -2.66 -13.44 -21.66
N THR A 359 -1.66 -13.84 -20.87
CA THR A 359 -1.32 -13.21 -19.60
C THR A 359 0.09 -12.66 -19.68
N PHE A 360 0.25 -11.40 -19.32
CA PHE A 360 1.55 -10.75 -19.21
C PHE A 360 1.76 -10.30 -17.78
N GLY A 361 3.01 -10.22 -17.35
CA GLY A 361 3.28 -9.67 -16.04
C GLY A 361 4.73 -9.30 -15.82
N TYR A 362 4.91 -8.40 -14.86
CA TYR A 362 6.19 -7.87 -14.44
C TYR A 362 6.32 -8.03 -12.94
N ARG A 363 7.54 -8.37 -12.50
CA ARG A 363 7.84 -8.73 -11.11
C ARG A 363 6.93 -9.84 -10.56
N LEU A 364 6.44 -10.71 -11.45
CA LEU A 364 5.64 -11.87 -11.05
C LEU A 364 6.47 -12.90 -10.27
N ASP A 365 7.80 -12.80 -10.25
CA ASP A 365 8.70 -13.60 -9.41
C ASP A 365 8.46 -13.40 -7.89
N LEU A 366 7.77 -12.33 -7.49
CA LEU A 366 7.31 -12.10 -6.12
C LEU A 366 6.19 -13.06 -5.69
N LEU A 367 5.53 -13.71 -6.66
CA LEU A 367 4.32 -14.50 -6.48
C LEU A 367 4.43 -15.87 -7.15
N GLN A 368 3.75 -16.85 -6.59
CA GLN A 368 3.48 -18.11 -7.26
C GLN A 368 2.14 -18.02 -7.98
N MET A 369 2.15 -18.30 -9.28
CA MET A 369 0.98 -18.22 -10.15
C MET A 369 0.51 -19.62 -10.53
N LYS A 370 -0.75 -19.94 -10.26
CA LYS A 370 -1.42 -21.19 -10.67
C LYS A 370 -2.56 -20.87 -11.61
N THR A 371 -2.56 -21.50 -12.77
CA THR A 371 -3.56 -21.27 -13.82
C THR A 371 -4.41 -22.52 -14.03
N ARG A 372 -5.72 -22.33 -14.16
CA ARG A 372 -6.68 -23.37 -14.55
C ARG A 372 -7.52 -22.85 -15.70
N THR A 373 -7.65 -23.64 -16.75
CA THR A 373 -8.44 -23.27 -17.93
C THR A 373 -9.49 -24.32 -18.19
N GLN A 374 -10.73 -23.89 -18.35
CA GLN A 374 -11.87 -24.69 -18.77
C GLN A 374 -12.31 -24.22 -20.16
N PHE A 375 -12.68 -25.19 -20.99
CA PHE A 375 -13.07 -24.96 -22.37
C PHE A 375 -14.34 -25.72 -22.69
N GLU A 376 -15.27 -25.03 -23.33
CA GLU A 376 -16.56 -25.57 -23.74
C GLU A 376 -16.86 -25.17 -25.18
N ILE A 377 -17.52 -26.06 -25.92
CA ILE A 377 -18.03 -25.79 -27.27
C ILE A 377 -19.51 -26.12 -27.31
N ALA A 378 -20.32 -25.18 -27.78
CA ALA A 378 -21.74 -25.39 -28.05
C ALA A 378 -22.16 -24.60 -29.29
N TYR A 379 -22.87 -25.24 -30.22
CA TYR A 379 -23.44 -24.59 -31.42
C TYR A 379 -22.46 -23.68 -32.20
N GLN A 380 -21.25 -24.18 -32.51
CA GLN A 380 -20.18 -23.43 -33.22
C GLN A 380 -19.63 -22.20 -32.47
N ILE A 381 -19.96 -22.08 -31.18
CA ILE A 381 -19.43 -21.07 -30.28
C ILE A 381 -18.53 -21.77 -29.27
N CYS A 382 -17.32 -21.23 -29.13
CA CYS A 382 -16.31 -21.64 -28.17
C CYS A 382 -16.34 -20.69 -26.98
N SER A 383 -16.26 -21.25 -25.76
CA SER A 383 -16.12 -20.52 -24.52
C SER A 383 -14.86 -21.00 -23.79
N LYS A 384 -14.03 -20.08 -23.34
CA LYS A 384 -12.87 -20.35 -22.49
C LYS A 384 -12.98 -19.55 -21.20
N ASN A 385 -12.97 -20.26 -20.08
CA ASN A 385 -12.87 -19.67 -18.76
C ASN A 385 -11.50 -19.98 -18.17
N MET A 386 -10.74 -18.96 -17.79
CA MET A 386 -9.41 -19.07 -17.22
C MET A 386 -9.41 -18.46 -15.83
N THR A 387 -8.98 -19.23 -14.84
CA THR A 387 -8.80 -18.81 -13.45
C THR A 387 -7.33 -18.79 -13.11
N ILE A 388 -6.84 -17.68 -12.57
CA ILE A 388 -5.45 -17.50 -12.13
C ILE A 388 -5.46 -17.18 -10.64
N ALA A 389 -4.73 -17.97 -9.86
CA ALA A 389 -4.51 -17.76 -8.44
C ALA A 389 -3.06 -17.34 -8.17
N PHE A 390 -2.91 -16.25 -7.41
CA PHE A 390 -1.64 -15.72 -6.93
C PHE A 390 -1.53 -15.95 -5.43
N HIS A 391 -0.36 -16.37 -4.97
CA HIS A 391 -0.03 -16.46 -3.56
C HIS A 391 1.46 -16.18 -3.35
N HIS A 392 1.80 -15.65 -2.20
CA HIS A 392 3.19 -15.44 -1.81
C HIS A 392 3.72 -16.68 -1.07
N GLU A 393 4.83 -17.24 -1.53
CA GLU A 393 5.44 -18.44 -0.95
C GLU A 393 6.94 -18.20 -0.65
N ARG A 394 7.22 -17.77 0.58
CA ARG A 394 8.57 -17.69 1.15
C ARG A 394 8.52 -17.94 2.65
N ASP A 395 9.54 -18.61 3.16
CA ASP A 395 9.74 -18.84 4.59
C ASP A 395 10.79 -17.85 5.13
N TYR A 396 10.43 -17.12 6.18
CA TYR A 396 11.23 -16.11 6.84
C TYR A 396 11.75 -16.55 8.22
N ILE A 397 11.40 -17.75 8.71
CA ILE A 397 11.74 -18.20 10.08
C ILE A 397 13.25 -18.21 10.34
N ASN A 398 14.02 -18.72 9.38
CA ASN A 398 15.47 -18.91 9.51
C ASN A 398 16.28 -17.94 8.63
N ALA A 399 15.70 -16.78 8.29
CA ALA A 399 16.37 -15.79 7.45
C ALA A 399 17.52 -15.09 8.21
N GLU A 400 18.77 -15.27 7.76
CA GLU A 400 19.94 -14.58 8.36
C GLU A 400 19.82 -13.06 8.31
N LYS A 401 19.27 -12.53 7.21
CA LYS A 401 19.02 -11.10 6.99
C LYS A 401 17.55 -10.84 6.66
N TYR A 402 16.70 -10.96 7.67
CA TYR A 402 15.24 -10.80 7.54
C TYR A 402 14.83 -9.56 6.73
N THR A 403 15.34 -8.38 7.09
CA THR A 403 14.95 -7.11 6.46
C THR A 403 15.33 -7.05 4.97
N GLU A 404 16.50 -7.59 4.62
CA GLU A 404 16.96 -7.66 3.23
C GLU A 404 16.06 -8.61 2.43
N LEU A 405 15.75 -9.78 2.99
CA LEU A 405 14.86 -10.76 2.35
C LEU A 405 13.45 -10.19 2.13
N ILE A 406 12.86 -9.52 3.12
CA ILE A 406 11.57 -8.84 2.99
C ILE A 406 11.62 -7.81 1.86
N SER A 407 12.68 -7.01 1.77
CA SER A 407 12.80 -6.00 0.70
C SER A 407 12.92 -6.61 -0.70
N GLN A 408 13.53 -7.79 -0.82
CA GLN A 408 13.68 -8.50 -2.10
C GLN A 408 12.39 -9.21 -2.54
N THR A 409 11.55 -9.60 -1.59
CA THR A 409 10.39 -10.48 -1.80
C THR A 409 9.04 -9.78 -1.62
N SER A 410 9.07 -8.48 -1.33
CA SER A 410 7.91 -7.58 -1.33
C SER A 410 8.06 -6.53 -2.44
N GLY A 411 6.95 -5.90 -2.82
CA GLY A 411 6.93 -4.91 -3.89
C GLY A 411 5.61 -4.90 -4.62
N ILE A 412 5.60 -4.37 -5.84
CA ILE A 412 4.43 -4.38 -6.70
C ILE A 412 4.73 -5.26 -7.90
N ALA A 413 3.86 -6.24 -8.12
CA ALA A 413 3.80 -6.98 -9.36
C ALA A 413 2.68 -6.40 -10.23
N THR A 414 2.85 -6.39 -11.55
CA THR A 414 1.76 -6.02 -12.46
C THR A 414 1.37 -7.22 -13.28
N PHE A 415 0.06 -7.36 -13.44
CA PHE A 415 -0.55 -8.43 -14.19
C PHE A 415 -1.50 -7.83 -15.24
N GLU A 416 -1.48 -8.41 -16.43
CA GLU A 416 -2.34 -8.01 -17.53
C GLU A 416 -2.92 -9.26 -18.18
N MET A 417 -4.20 -9.17 -18.55
CA MET A 417 -4.86 -10.24 -19.29
C MET A 417 -5.62 -9.69 -20.50
N VAL A 418 -5.31 -10.22 -21.67
CA VAL A 418 -5.90 -9.78 -22.93
C VAL A 418 -6.11 -10.97 -23.89
N PRO A 419 -7.03 -10.87 -24.86
CA PRO A 419 -7.09 -11.81 -25.97
C PRO A 419 -5.82 -11.76 -26.83
N ASN A 420 -5.42 -12.90 -27.42
CA ASN A 420 -4.23 -13.00 -28.28
C ASN A 420 -4.36 -12.25 -29.62
N ILE A 421 -5.57 -12.06 -30.12
CA ILE A 421 -5.84 -11.34 -31.37
C ILE A 421 -6.67 -10.10 -31.01
N PRO A 422 -6.05 -8.91 -30.96
CA PRO A 422 -6.81 -7.67 -30.86
C PRO A 422 -7.57 -7.44 -32.17
N GLY A 423 -8.74 -6.81 -32.09
CA GLY A 423 -9.53 -6.46 -33.27
C GLY A 423 -10.08 -5.05 -33.15
N ASN A 424 -10.03 -4.30 -34.26
CA ASN A 424 -10.50 -2.91 -34.33
C ASN A 424 -11.97 -2.77 -33.88
N THR A 425 -12.82 -3.73 -34.20
CA THR A 425 -14.25 -3.75 -33.83
C THR A 425 -14.55 -4.47 -32.52
N CYS A 426 -13.51 -4.95 -31.82
CA CYS A 426 -13.67 -5.75 -30.62
C CYS A 426 -13.66 -4.91 -29.35
N ASP A 427 -14.67 -5.08 -28.50
CA ASP A 427 -14.76 -4.38 -27.23
C ASP A 427 -13.73 -4.97 -26.24
N LEU A 428 -12.83 -4.10 -25.75
CA LEU A 428 -11.79 -4.47 -24.79
C LEU A 428 -12.00 -3.66 -23.50
N PRO A 429 -12.17 -4.31 -22.33
CA PRO A 429 -12.32 -3.60 -21.07
C PRO A 429 -11.10 -2.75 -20.70
N ALA A 430 -11.34 -1.60 -20.07
CA ALA A 430 -10.31 -0.67 -19.66
C ALA A 430 -9.45 -1.18 -18.48
N ASP A 431 -10.00 -2.06 -17.66
CA ASP A 431 -9.46 -2.60 -16.41
C ASP A 431 -8.70 -3.93 -16.58
N ARG A 432 -8.11 -4.14 -17.76
CA ARG A 432 -7.32 -5.33 -18.12
C ARG A 432 -5.95 -5.45 -17.43
N VAL A 433 -5.47 -4.37 -16.80
CA VAL A 433 -4.18 -4.29 -16.11
C VAL A 433 -4.43 -4.01 -14.63
N VAL A 434 -3.76 -4.77 -13.77
CA VAL A 434 -3.88 -4.68 -12.32
C VAL A 434 -2.52 -4.69 -11.64
N HIS A 435 -2.42 -3.96 -10.54
CA HIS A 435 -1.22 -3.91 -9.69
C HIS A 435 -1.43 -4.69 -8.39
N ILE A 436 -0.60 -5.70 -8.17
CA ILE A 436 -0.64 -6.56 -6.98
C ILE A 436 0.48 -6.13 -6.05
N HIS A 437 0.11 -5.49 -4.95
CA HIS A 437 1.03 -5.09 -3.89
C HIS A 437 1.29 -6.29 -2.98
N VAL A 438 2.48 -6.89 -3.13
CA VAL A 438 2.98 -7.94 -2.24
C VAL A 438 3.62 -7.27 -1.04
N GLY A 439 2.93 -7.29 0.09
CA GLY A 439 3.37 -6.54 1.27
C GLY A 439 2.26 -6.21 2.25
N CYS A 440 2.55 -5.25 3.12
CA CYS A 440 1.60 -4.81 4.14
C CYS A 440 0.49 -3.94 3.52
N ASN A 441 -0.77 -4.33 3.73
CA ASN A 441 -1.92 -3.47 3.47
C ASN A 441 -1.93 -2.33 4.52
N PRO A 442 -1.89 -1.04 4.14
CA PRO A 442 -1.72 0.08 5.07
C PRO A 442 -2.87 0.24 6.08
N ILE A 443 -4.06 -0.29 5.78
CA ILE A 443 -5.21 -0.26 6.71
C ILE A 443 -5.28 -1.47 7.64
N ARG A 444 -4.34 -2.41 7.51
CA ARG A 444 -4.32 -3.64 8.30
C ARG A 444 -3.92 -3.37 9.73
N ASN A 445 -4.72 -3.89 10.66
CA ASN A 445 -4.52 -3.73 12.09
C ASN A 445 -4.95 -4.98 12.86
N ILE A 446 -4.41 -5.14 14.07
CA ILE A 446 -4.88 -6.15 15.02
C ILE A 446 -5.64 -5.48 16.17
N ARG A 447 -6.63 -6.17 16.72
CA ARG A 447 -7.41 -5.72 17.87
C ARG A 447 -7.52 -6.87 18.87
N VAL A 448 -7.55 -6.55 20.16
CA VAL A 448 -7.83 -7.55 21.19
C VAL A 448 -9.33 -7.85 21.18
N HIS A 449 -9.67 -9.11 20.95
CA HIS A 449 -11.03 -9.60 20.92
C HIS A 449 -11.73 -9.36 22.25
N ARG A 450 -12.93 -8.77 22.20
CA ARG A 450 -13.82 -8.64 23.35
C ARG A 450 -15.00 -9.60 23.17
N PRO A 451 -15.26 -10.49 24.14
CA PRO A 451 -16.41 -11.38 24.06
C PRO A 451 -17.72 -10.59 23.92
N TRP A 452 -18.64 -11.13 23.13
CA TRP A 452 -19.96 -10.56 22.90
C TRP A 452 -20.71 -10.34 24.22
N GLY A 453 -21.30 -9.14 24.40
CA GLY A 453 -22.08 -8.79 25.58
C GLY A 453 -21.29 -8.17 26.74
N LEU A 454 -19.96 -7.99 26.61
CA LEU A 454 -19.15 -7.18 27.52
C LEU A 454 -19.03 -5.74 26.98
N PRO A 455 -19.92 -4.80 27.37
CA PRO A 455 -19.83 -3.43 26.88
C PRO A 455 -18.53 -2.76 27.33
N CYS A 456 -17.90 -2.03 26.40
CA CYS A 456 -16.80 -1.13 26.70
C CYS A 456 -17.34 -0.03 27.63
N LYS A 457 -17.01 -0.10 28.92
CA LYS A 457 -17.40 0.91 29.91
C LYS A 457 -16.23 1.85 30.14
N ILE A 458 -16.37 3.10 29.70
CA ILE A 458 -15.46 4.18 30.07
C ILE A 458 -15.72 4.52 31.54
N MET A 459 -14.66 4.61 32.33
CA MET A 459 -14.73 4.97 33.74
C MET A 459 -14.35 6.43 33.95
N ASN A 460 -14.85 7.04 35.02
CA ASN A 460 -14.59 8.45 35.35
C ASN A 460 -13.28 8.62 36.14
N PHE A 461 -12.17 8.09 35.62
CA PHE A 461 -10.84 8.42 36.13
C PHE A 461 -9.93 8.90 35.01
N THR A 462 -9.01 9.79 35.36
CA THR A 462 -8.03 10.36 34.43
C THR A 462 -6.61 9.87 34.72
N ASN A 463 -6.36 9.37 35.93
CA ASN A 463 -5.07 8.82 36.32
C ASN A 463 -5.24 7.60 37.22
N TYR A 464 -4.17 6.81 37.32
CA TYR A 464 -4.05 5.69 38.23
C TYR A 464 -2.64 5.61 38.80
N THR A 465 -2.51 4.94 39.93
CA THR A 465 -1.26 4.86 40.69
C THR A 465 -0.67 3.45 40.59
N ILE A 466 0.63 3.37 40.33
CA ILE A 466 1.40 2.13 40.33
C ILE A 466 2.33 2.16 41.56
N PRO A 467 2.24 1.17 42.47
CA PRO A 467 3.11 1.11 43.63
C PRO A 467 4.59 1.07 43.24
N GLY A 468 5.42 1.89 43.88
CA GLY A 468 6.85 1.98 43.56
C GLY A 468 7.61 0.66 43.77
N SER A 469 7.11 -0.22 44.65
CA SER A 469 7.68 -1.54 44.96
C SER A 469 7.63 -2.54 43.81
N VAL A 470 6.70 -2.38 42.86
CA VAL A 470 6.48 -3.33 41.75
C VAL A 470 7.02 -2.86 40.42
N LEU A 471 7.74 -1.74 40.41
CA LEU A 471 8.45 -1.27 39.24
C LEU A 471 9.74 -2.08 39.04
N GLN A 472 10.15 -2.25 37.78
CA GLN A 472 11.40 -2.91 37.41
C GLN A 472 12.63 -2.33 38.12
N ILE A 473 12.60 -1.02 38.39
CA ILE A 473 13.51 -0.33 39.31
C ILE A 473 12.65 0.15 40.48
N PRO A 474 12.69 -0.55 41.63
CA PRO A 474 11.84 -0.19 42.76
C PRO A 474 12.11 1.23 43.26
N THR A 475 11.04 1.99 43.51
CA THR A 475 11.08 3.35 44.05
C THR A 475 10.30 3.44 45.36
N GLU A 476 10.69 4.36 46.24
CA GLU A 476 9.92 4.63 47.47
C GLU A 476 8.60 5.38 47.19
N GLN A 477 8.54 6.13 46.09
CA GLN A 477 7.35 6.87 45.67
C GLN A 477 6.60 6.08 44.60
N ASP A 478 5.28 6.14 44.68
CA ASP A 478 4.39 5.56 43.68
C ASP A 478 4.40 6.39 42.39
N LEU A 479 4.27 5.70 41.26
CA LEU A 479 4.19 6.32 39.95
C LEU A 479 2.73 6.64 39.61
N VAL A 480 2.43 7.92 39.42
CA VAL A 480 1.12 8.38 38.93
C VAL A 480 1.15 8.43 37.40
N VAL A 481 0.20 7.74 36.76
CA VAL A 481 0.11 7.63 35.30
C VAL A 481 -1.23 8.18 34.82
N ASP A 482 -1.19 9.08 33.85
CA ASP A 482 -2.38 9.56 33.16
C ASP A 482 -2.90 8.50 32.18
N TYR A 483 -4.20 8.25 32.22
CA TYR A 483 -4.87 7.23 31.42
C TYR A 483 -5.51 7.85 30.18
N ASP A 484 -4.98 7.49 29.02
CA ASP A 484 -5.50 7.91 27.72
C ASP A 484 -6.52 6.88 27.20
N TRP A 485 -7.81 7.21 27.29
CA TRP A 485 -8.91 6.34 26.87
C TRP A 485 -8.97 6.11 25.36
N GLU A 486 -8.51 7.07 24.54
CA GLU A 486 -8.49 6.91 23.09
C GLU A 486 -7.39 5.93 22.67
N LYS A 487 -6.23 6.00 23.35
CA LYS A 487 -5.09 5.14 23.07
C LYS A 487 -5.21 3.74 23.68
N TYR A 488 -5.63 3.64 24.94
CA TYR A 488 -5.60 2.40 25.72
C TYR A 488 -6.93 1.63 25.68
N GLY A 489 -8.00 2.28 25.22
CA GLY A 489 -9.33 1.71 25.15
C GLY A 489 -9.91 1.40 26.53
N CYS A 490 -10.88 0.49 26.57
CA CYS A 490 -11.48 0.08 27.84
C CYS A 490 -10.64 -0.97 28.59
N LEU A 491 -10.87 -1.05 29.89
CA LEU A 491 -10.30 -2.06 30.78
C LEU A 491 -10.95 -3.43 30.58
N PHE A 492 -10.17 -4.49 30.75
CA PHE A 492 -10.63 -5.85 31.01
C PHE A 492 -10.62 -6.09 32.52
N ASN A 493 -11.79 -6.32 33.12
CA ASN A 493 -11.89 -6.59 34.56
C ASN A 493 -11.71 -8.07 34.81
N ILE A 494 -10.61 -8.45 35.47
CA ILE A 494 -10.21 -9.83 35.67
C ILE A 494 -10.06 -10.10 37.17
N TYR A 495 -10.65 -11.18 37.65
CA TYR A 495 -10.46 -11.57 39.04
C TYR A 495 -9.03 -12.08 39.24
N TYR A 496 -8.34 -11.66 40.30
CA TYR A 496 -6.90 -11.86 40.43
C TYR A 496 -6.44 -13.34 40.35
N THR A 497 -7.28 -14.31 40.71
CA THR A 497 -6.94 -15.74 40.58
C THR A 497 -7.22 -16.33 39.19
N GLN A 498 -7.90 -15.60 38.30
CA GLN A 498 -8.23 -16.08 36.97
C GLN A 498 -7.07 -15.80 35.99
N PRO A 499 -6.47 -16.84 35.39
CA PRO A 499 -5.48 -16.65 34.34
C PRO A 499 -6.14 -16.04 33.09
N PHE A 500 -5.38 -15.23 32.36
CA PHE A 500 -5.89 -14.51 31.18
C PHE A 500 -5.04 -14.79 29.94
N LEU A 501 -5.70 -15.11 28.83
CA LEU A 501 -5.08 -15.20 27.51
C LEU A 501 -5.79 -14.20 26.58
N PRO A 502 -5.12 -13.12 26.14
CA PRO A 502 -5.71 -12.20 25.18
C PRO A 502 -5.90 -12.91 23.83
N SER A 503 -7.13 -12.90 23.32
CA SER A 503 -7.42 -13.33 21.96
C SER A 503 -7.27 -12.14 21.02
N LEU A 504 -6.60 -12.32 19.89
CA LEU A 504 -6.33 -11.26 18.91
C LEU A 504 -7.08 -11.54 17.60
N ASP A 505 -7.58 -10.49 16.98
CA ASP A 505 -8.30 -10.53 15.71
C ASP A 505 -7.64 -9.57 14.71
N LEU A 506 -7.56 -9.98 13.44
CA LEU A 506 -6.99 -9.21 12.34
C LEU A 506 -8.10 -8.53 11.53
N TYR A 507 -7.89 -7.25 11.22
CA TYR A 507 -8.83 -6.40 10.48
C TYR A 507 -8.12 -5.65 9.35
N ASP A 508 -8.85 -5.40 8.26
CA ASP A 508 -8.50 -4.36 7.28
C ASP A 508 -9.48 -3.19 7.45
N GLY A 509 -9.00 -2.07 8.02
CA GLY A 509 -9.87 -1.01 8.52
C GLY A 509 -10.76 -1.55 9.64
N ASP A 510 -12.07 -1.59 9.40
CA ASP A 510 -13.09 -2.15 10.31
C ASP A 510 -13.61 -3.53 9.88
N VAL A 511 -13.11 -4.08 8.77
CA VAL A 511 -13.55 -5.38 8.27
C VAL A 511 -12.75 -6.49 8.95
N PHE A 512 -13.43 -7.34 9.71
CA PHE A 512 -12.83 -8.53 10.31
C PHE A 512 -12.38 -9.52 9.23
N LEU A 513 -11.14 -9.99 9.31
CA LEU A 513 -10.58 -10.98 8.40
C LEU A 513 -10.56 -12.37 9.02
N LYS A 514 -9.80 -12.51 10.12
CA LYS A 514 -9.60 -13.77 10.83
C LYS A 514 -9.10 -13.50 12.24
N SER A 515 -9.30 -14.47 13.14
CA SER A 515 -8.60 -14.47 14.41
C SER A 515 -7.14 -14.87 14.22
N VAL A 516 -6.25 -14.26 15.00
CA VAL A 516 -4.80 -14.47 14.92
C VAL A 516 -4.44 -15.78 15.61
N ASP A 517 -3.75 -16.64 14.88
CA ASP A 517 -3.19 -17.92 15.32
C ASP A 517 -1.67 -17.89 15.50
N ALA A 518 -1.02 -16.79 15.13
CA ALA A 518 0.41 -16.58 15.30
C ALA A 518 0.85 -16.41 16.76
N ASN A 519 2.14 -16.70 16.99
CA ASN A 519 2.82 -16.38 18.23
C ASN A 519 2.96 -14.86 18.39
N PHE A 520 2.71 -14.37 19.60
CA PHE A 520 2.83 -12.98 19.96
C PHE A 520 3.42 -12.83 21.37
N ILE A 521 3.92 -11.64 21.66
CA ILE A 521 4.38 -11.26 22.99
C ILE A 521 3.56 -10.12 23.53
N ILE A 522 3.64 -9.98 24.85
CA ILE A 522 3.18 -8.81 25.55
C ILE A 522 4.27 -8.26 26.45
N TRP A 523 4.25 -6.96 26.70
CA TRP A 523 5.06 -6.34 27.73
C TRP A 523 4.30 -5.18 28.36
N GLU A 524 4.55 -4.95 29.64
CA GLU A 524 3.91 -3.88 30.39
C GLU A 524 4.60 -2.54 30.09
N GLN A 525 3.81 -1.53 29.73
CA GLN A 525 4.28 -0.26 29.20
C GLN A 525 5.01 0.61 30.23
N HIS A 526 4.65 0.48 31.51
CA HIS A 526 5.15 1.29 32.63
C HIS A 526 6.22 0.57 33.47
N GLY A 527 6.61 -0.64 33.09
CA GLY A 527 7.67 -1.42 33.73
C GLY A 527 7.24 -2.16 35.00
N ARG A 528 5.95 -2.48 35.16
CA ARG A 528 5.49 -3.35 36.25
C ARG A 528 6.07 -4.76 36.12
N THR A 529 6.40 -5.37 37.24
CA THR A 529 6.93 -6.75 37.32
C THR A 529 6.03 -7.72 38.09
N ASP A 530 4.88 -7.25 38.57
CA ASP A 530 3.94 -8.00 39.41
C ASP A 530 2.89 -8.79 38.62
N PHE A 531 3.31 -9.38 37.50
CA PHE A 531 2.58 -10.35 36.70
C PHE A 531 3.53 -11.48 36.27
N SER A 532 2.98 -12.64 35.91
CA SER A 532 3.79 -13.77 35.45
C SER A 532 3.06 -14.59 34.39
N TYR A 533 3.68 -15.70 34.00
CA TYR A 533 3.14 -16.68 33.06
C TYR A 533 2.94 -18.00 33.80
N ASN A 534 1.87 -18.72 33.50
CA ASN A 534 1.56 -19.97 34.19
C ASN A 534 2.39 -21.17 33.72
N ALA A 535 2.99 -21.11 32.54
CA ALA A 535 3.73 -22.21 31.94
C ALA A 535 5.24 -21.93 31.90
N SER A 536 6.06 -22.94 32.20
CA SER A 536 7.51 -22.88 31.98
C SER A 536 7.88 -23.21 30.52
N MET A 537 9.12 -22.92 30.12
CA MET A 537 9.64 -23.30 28.80
C MET A 537 9.62 -24.83 28.61
N GLU A 538 9.85 -25.61 29.67
CA GLU A 538 9.75 -27.07 29.66
C GLU A 538 8.31 -27.54 29.42
N GLU A 539 7.32 -26.97 30.12
CA GLU A 539 5.90 -27.28 29.93
C GLU A 539 5.37 -26.83 28.56
N ALA A 540 6.00 -25.81 27.97
CA ALA A 540 5.78 -25.40 26.59
C ALA A 540 6.47 -26.31 25.55
N TYR A 541 7.21 -27.34 25.98
CA TYR A 541 7.97 -28.27 25.14
C TYR A 541 9.13 -27.63 24.36
N CYS A 542 9.72 -26.55 24.88
CA CYS A 542 10.93 -26.00 24.29
C CYS A 542 12.11 -26.99 24.40
N LEU A 543 12.89 -27.12 23.32
CA LEU A 543 14.10 -27.93 23.28
C LEU A 543 15.36 -27.15 23.70
N ARG A 544 15.24 -25.82 23.78
CA ARG A 544 16.26 -24.88 24.25
C ARG A 544 15.60 -23.69 24.92
N GLU A 545 16.40 -22.88 25.61
CA GLU A 545 15.92 -21.62 26.19
C GLU A 545 15.33 -20.71 25.11
N ALA A 546 14.09 -20.28 25.33
CA ALA A 546 13.40 -19.32 24.48
C ALA A 546 13.90 -17.90 24.76
N GLN A 547 13.79 -17.02 23.77
CA GLN A 547 14.03 -15.59 23.99
C GLN A 547 13.02 -15.05 25.02
N THR A 548 13.48 -14.17 25.89
CA THR A 548 12.65 -13.42 26.85
C THR A 548 12.75 -11.93 26.58
N TRP A 549 11.73 -11.16 26.92
CA TRP A 549 11.70 -9.71 26.76
C TRP A 549 12.91 -9.04 27.41
N LYS A 550 13.29 -9.49 28.61
CA LYS A 550 14.48 -9.02 29.33
C LYS A 550 15.77 -9.28 28.52
N SER A 551 15.94 -10.48 27.98
CA SER A 551 17.12 -10.82 27.17
C SER A 551 17.19 -10.00 25.87
N MET A 552 16.04 -9.76 25.25
CA MET A 552 15.95 -9.02 23.98
C MET A 552 16.25 -7.53 24.16
N ILE A 553 15.77 -6.91 25.25
CA ILE A 553 16.14 -5.53 25.60
C ILE A 553 17.63 -5.43 25.93
N ALA A 554 18.19 -6.38 26.70
CA ALA A 554 19.61 -6.34 27.07
C ALA A 554 20.53 -6.45 25.84
N MET A 555 20.14 -7.27 24.86
CA MET A 555 20.84 -7.41 23.59
C MET A 555 20.73 -6.14 22.72
N SER A 556 19.72 -5.31 22.95
CA SER A 556 19.44 -4.09 22.19
C SER A 556 19.96 -2.81 22.87
N SER A 557 21.01 -2.91 23.69
CA SER A 557 21.53 -1.90 24.64
C SER A 557 21.94 -0.52 24.09
N ASN A 558 21.73 -0.24 22.81
CA ASN A 558 21.95 1.07 22.16
C ASN A 558 20.66 1.79 21.72
N LEU A 559 19.47 1.26 22.05
CA LEU A 559 18.20 1.80 21.60
C LEU A 559 17.63 2.84 22.59
N SER A 560 17.37 4.06 22.11
CA SER A 560 16.64 5.09 22.87
C SER A 560 15.25 4.58 23.32
N LYS A 561 14.61 5.24 24.30
CA LYS A 561 13.27 4.85 24.81
C LYS A 561 12.19 4.73 23.71
N LYS A 562 12.38 5.41 22.56
CA LYS A 562 11.50 5.36 21.37
C LYS A 562 11.64 4.07 20.54
N SER A 563 12.64 3.23 20.85
CA SER A 563 13.00 2.01 20.11
C SER A 563 12.91 0.72 20.95
N ILE A 564 12.39 0.78 22.18
CA ILE A 564 12.18 -0.43 23.01
C ILE A 564 11.18 -1.38 22.33
N ASP A 565 10.15 -0.84 21.69
CA ASP A 565 9.14 -1.61 20.95
C ASP A 565 9.72 -2.37 19.73
N GLU A 566 10.95 -2.04 19.33
CA GLU A 566 11.69 -2.68 18.24
C GLU A 566 12.67 -3.77 18.74
N ALA A 567 12.84 -3.91 20.07
CA ALA A 567 13.81 -4.84 20.66
C ALA A 567 13.50 -6.31 20.31
N TRP A 568 12.21 -6.67 20.23
CA TRP A 568 11.77 -8.01 19.84
C TRP A 568 10.68 -7.93 18.77
N GLY A 569 10.81 -8.75 17.74
CA GLY A 569 9.85 -8.81 16.65
C GLY A 569 10.14 -9.94 15.67
N PRO A 570 9.39 -9.99 14.55
CA PRO A 570 9.57 -11.00 13.51
C PRO A 570 10.98 -11.07 12.92
N ASN A 571 11.72 -9.97 12.96
CA ASN A 571 13.07 -9.84 12.40
C ASN A 571 14.17 -10.55 13.21
N ASN A 572 13.93 -10.84 14.49
CA ASN A 572 14.92 -11.46 15.37
C ASN A 572 14.34 -12.60 16.23
N TYR A 573 13.08 -13.01 15.96
CA TYR A 573 12.46 -14.16 16.58
C TYR A 573 13.16 -15.46 16.19
N ARG A 574 13.35 -16.34 17.17
CA ARG A 574 13.91 -17.68 16.99
C ARG A 574 13.05 -18.69 17.72
N THR A 575 12.67 -19.75 17.01
CA THR A 575 11.92 -20.87 17.60
C THR A 575 12.74 -21.58 18.69
N CYS A 576 12.09 -21.98 19.79
CA CYS A 576 12.70 -22.81 20.83
C CYS A 576 12.56 -24.31 20.56
N PHE A 577 11.85 -24.69 19.48
CA PHE A 577 11.49 -26.08 19.17
C PHE A 577 12.49 -26.82 18.26
N GLU A 578 13.63 -26.19 17.94
CA GLU A 578 14.67 -26.78 17.09
C GLU A 578 15.91 -27.16 17.90
N VAL A 579 16.47 -28.34 17.61
CA VAL A 579 17.70 -28.82 18.25
C VAL A 579 18.90 -28.09 17.62
N THR A 580 19.66 -27.37 18.44
CA THR A 580 20.92 -26.73 18.02
C THR A 580 22.07 -27.22 18.91
N PRO A 581 23.29 -27.41 18.38
CA PRO A 581 24.43 -27.81 19.21
C PRO A 581 24.79 -26.71 20.21
N GLY A 582 24.77 -27.00 21.52
CA GLY A 582 25.10 -26.00 22.54
C GLY A 582 24.71 -26.43 23.96
N ILE A 583 24.89 -25.50 24.91
CA ILE A 583 24.49 -25.67 26.31
C ILE A 583 22.95 -25.54 26.38
N PHE A 584 22.29 -26.55 26.96
CA PHE A 584 20.87 -26.46 27.31
C PHE A 584 20.73 -25.40 28.41
N GLY A 585 20.07 -24.27 28.11
CA GLY A 585 19.75 -23.23 29.08
C GLY A 585 18.71 -23.69 30.11
N ASP A 586 18.28 -22.79 30.99
CA ASP A 586 17.31 -23.09 32.04
C ASP A 586 15.87 -23.14 31.49
N LEU A 587 15.34 -24.34 31.28
CA LEU A 587 13.96 -24.55 30.79
C LEU A 587 12.89 -24.35 31.88
N GLY A 588 13.28 -24.16 33.15
CA GLY A 588 12.37 -23.86 34.25
C GLY A 588 11.87 -22.42 34.24
N GLN A 589 12.46 -21.54 33.42
CA GLN A 589 12.04 -20.15 33.28
C GLN A 589 10.61 -20.04 32.72
N PRO A 590 9.86 -18.97 33.04
CA PRO A 590 8.55 -18.71 32.46
C PRO A 590 8.62 -18.59 30.93
N TYR A 591 7.67 -19.20 30.23
CA TYR A 591 7.53 -19.02 28.79
C TYR A 591 6.74 -17.73 28.51
N GLU A 592 7.35 -16.74 27.86
CA GLU A 592 6.71 -15.42 27.67
C GLU A 592 5.93 -15.29 26.34
N ILE A 593 6.04 -16.28 25.46
CA ILE A 593 5.37 -16.27 24.15
C ILE A 593 3.97 -16.84 24.32
N LEU A 594 2.98 -16.09 23.81
CA LEU A 594 1.58 -16.46 23.84
C LEU A 594 1.10 -16.80 22.43
N ASN A 595 0.14 -17.71 22.35
CA ASN A 595 -0.56 -18.03 21.12
C ASN A 595 -1.99 -18.47 21.46
N ARG A 596 -2.87 -18.43 20.46
CA ARG A 596 -4.30 -18.71 20.67
C ARG A 596 -4.58 -20.15 21.10
N SER A 597 -3.79 -21.11 20.64
CA SER A 597 -3.97 -22.54 20.89
C SER A 597 -3.18 -23.08 22.09
N GLY A 598 -2.31 -22.26 22.69
CA GLY A 598 -1.43 -22.69 23.77
C GLY A 598 -2.12 -22.72 25.12
N LYS A 599 -1.38 -23.29 26.08
CA LYS A 599 -1.79 -23.40 27.49
C LYS A 599 -1.06 -22.38 28.37
N ASN A 600 -0.42 -21.39 27.75
CA ASN A 600 0.27 -20.32 28.43
C ASN A 600 -0.67 -19.12 28.62
N PHE A 601 -0.78 -18.62 29.84
CA PHE A 601 -1.68 -17.56 30.26
C PHE A 601 -0.94 -16.60 31.18
N ILE A 602 -1.40 -15.35 31.18
CA ILE A 602 -0.97 -14.31 32.10
C ILE A 602 -1.58 -14.61 33.48
N THR A 603 -0.77 -14.51 34.52
CA THR A 603 -1.17 -14.61 35.92
C THR A 603 -0.84 -13.32 36.66
N TRP A 604 -1.57 -13.06 37.74
CA TRP A 604 -1.58 -11.77 38.43
C TRP A 604 -1.01 -11.88 39.85
N SER A 605 -0.55 -10.74 40.39
CA SER A 605 -0.20 -10.63 41.80
C SER A 605 -1.36 -11.04 42.71
N GLN A 606 -1.05 -11.79 43.75
CA GLN A 606 -2.00 -12.13 44.82
C GLN A 606 -1.93 -11.16 45.99
N GLU A 607 -1.02 -10.19 45.96
CA GLU A 607 -0.78 -9.26 47.07
C GLU A 607 -1.50 -7.92 46.87
N GLN A 608 -1.69 -7.50 45.61
CA GLN A 608 -2.34 -6.23 45.28
C GLN A 608 -3.13 -6.29 43.98
N SER A 609 -4.22 -5.51 43.92
CA SER A 609 -4.96 -5.24 42.68
C SER A 609 -4.31 -4.07 41.93
N GLY A 610 -4.37 -4.09 40.60
CA GLY A 610 -3.69 -3.08 39.77
C GLY A 610 -4.29 -2.93 38.38
N ILE A 611 -3.97 -1.80 37.75
CA ILE A 611 -4.19 -1.57 36.32
C ILE A 611 -2.86 -1.83 35.60
N TYR A 612 -2.93 -2.65 34.54
CA TYR A 612 -1.81 -3.05 33.70
C TYR A 612 -2.07 -2.58 32.27
N VAL A 613 -1.07 -1.95 31.65
CA VAL A 613 -1.15 -1.52 30.24
C VAL A 613 -0.18 -2.38 29.44
N PHE A 614 -0.72 -3.29 28.63
CA PHE A 614 0.07 -4.22 27.84
C PHE A 614 0.13 -3.78 26.39
N ASN A 615 1.35 -3.67 25.87
CA ASN A 615 1.59 -3.68 24.44
C ASN A 615 1.59 -5.13 23.96
N VAL A 616 1.10 -5.33 22.73
CA VAL A 616 1.06 -6.63 22.05
C VAL A 616 1.77 -6.49 20.73
N LYS A 617 2.56 -7.49 20.35
CA LYS A 617 3.20 -7.55 19.04
C LYS A 617 3.27 -8.98 18.53
N ILE A 618 2.93 -9.17 17.25
CA ILE A 618 3.09 -10.46 16.58
C ILE A 618 4.58 -10.75 16.38
N LEU A 619 5.01 -11.97 16.74
CA LEU A 619 6.39 -12.43 16.58
C LEU A 619 6.61 -13.30 15.35
N ASP A 620 5.57 -13.95 14.83
CA ASP A 620 5.72 -14.92 13.75
C ASP A 620 6.25 -14.26 12.45
N PRO A 621 7.45 -14.64 11.96
CA PRO A 621 8.06 -14.14 10.72
C PRO A 621 7.20 -14.33 9.47
N ASN A 622 6.34 -15.35 9.45
CA ASN A 622 5.55 -15.75 8.29
C ASN A 622 4.09 -15.28 8.35
N PHE A 623 3.66 -14.61 9.43
CA PHE A 623 2.25 -14.27 9.58
C PHE A 623 1.81 -13.06 8.75
N SER A 624 2.62 -12.00 8.71
CA SER A 624 2.29 -10.77 7.96
C SER A 624 3.55 -9.97 7.61
N PHE A 625 3.48 -9.16 6.56
CA PHE A 625 4.44 -8.10 6.24
C PHE A 625 4.23 -6.84 7.10
N CYS A 626 3.08 -6.70 7.76
CA CYS A 626 2.77 -5.58 8.62
C CYS A 626 3.43 -5.70 10.00
N ASP A 627 3.82 -4.56 10.56
CA ASP A 627 4.19 -4.48 11.98
C ASP A 627 2.91 -4.43 12.82
N LEU A 628 2.39 -5.62 13.13
CA LEU A 628 1.11 -5.78 13.82
C LEU A 628 1.30 -5.66 15.33
N ARG A 629 0.83 -4.52 15.85
CA ARG A 629 0.85 -4.18 17.27
C ARG A 629 -0.47 -3.55 17.71
N THR A 630 -0.81 -3.74 18.98
CA THR A 630 -1.96 -3.09 19.63
C THR A 630 -1.67 -2.95 21.11
N VAL A 631 -2.47 -2.13 21.79
CA VAL A 631 -2.45 -2.00 23.24
C VAL A 631 -3.76 -2.52 23.82
N PHE A 632 -3.71 -3.09 25.02
CA PHE A 632 -4.90 -3.36 25.82
C PHE A 632 -4.60 -3.17 27.30
N THR A 633 -5.66 -3.04 28.09
CA THR A 633 -5.52 -2.78 29.52
C THR A 633 -6.33 -3.74 30.37
N VAL A 634 -5.75 -4.16 31.49
CA VAL A 634 -6.38 -5.08 32.44
C VAL A 634 -6.46 -4.41 33.80
N GLN A 635 -7.61 -4.51 34.46
CA GLN A 635 -7.78 -4.18 35.86
C GLN A 635 -8.03 -5.47 36.64
N THR A 636 -7.14 -5.79 37.57
CA THR A 636 -7.35 -6.90 38.50
C THR A 636 -8.20 -6.45 39.69
N TYR A 637 -9.01 -7.35 40.23
CA TYR A 637 -9.82 -7.10 41.41
C TYR A 637 -9.94 -8.34 42.30
N GLY A 638 -10.37 -8.13 43.55
CA GLY A 638 -10.66 -9.21 44.50
C GLY A 638 -9.50 -9.59 45.42
N VAL A 639 -8.35 -8.91 45.32
CA VAL A 639 -7.24 -9.13 46.26
C VAL A 639 -7.60 -8.57 47.62
N LEU A 640 -7.50 -9.39 48.66
CA LEU A 640 -7.70 -8.98 50.04
C LEU A 640 -6.42 -8.30 50.53
N THR A 641 -6.43 -6.97 50.61
CA THR A 641 -5.30 -6.22 51.15
C THR A 641 -5.21 -6.40 52.67
N SER A 642 -3.99 -6.61 53.16
CA SER A 642 -3.67 -6.94 54.56
C SER A 642 -4.22 -5.92 55.58
N ASP A 643 -4.39 -4.66 55.17
CA ASP A 643 -4.89 -3.56 56.03
C ASP A 643 -6.26 -3.83 56.66
N HIS A 644 -7.08 -4.67 56.04
CA HIS A 644 -8.39 -5.05 56.60
C HIS A 644 -8.37 -6.39 57.33
N SER A 645 -7.30 -7.19 57.24
CA SER A 645 -7.23 -8.50 57.90
C SER A 645 -7.31 -8.37 59.43
N MET A 646 -6.62 -7.38 60.00
CA MET A 646 -6.63 -7.13 61.44
C MET A 646 -8.00 -6.63 61.92
N LEU A 647 -8.70 -5.88 61.09
CA LEU A 647 -10.05 -5.34 61.37
C LEU A 647 -11.10 -6.45 61.31
N ILE A 648 -11.02 -7.34 60.33
CA ILE A 648 -11.88 -8.52 60.21
C ILE A 648 -11.66 -9.48 61.38
N ALA A 649 -10.39 -9.76 61.73
CA ALA A 649 -10.06 -10.62 62.87
C ALA A 649 -10.56 -10.05 64.21
N THR A 650 -10.52 -8.72 64.39
CA THR A 650 -11.08 -8.08 65.60
C THR A 650 -12.60 -8.16 65.63
N ILE A 651 -13.30 -7.98 64.50
CA ILE A 651 -14.75 -8.16 64.43
C ILE A 651 -15.15 -9.61 64.75
N GLU A 652 -14.45 -10.60 64.19
CA GLU A 652 -14.69 -12.02 64.48
C GLU A 652 -14.46 -12.35 65.96
N ALA A 653 -13.39 -11.82 66.57
CA ALA A 653 -13.11 -12.00 67.98
C ALA A 653 -14.21 -11.39 68.88
N ILE A 654 -14.67 -10.18 68.56
CA ILE A 654 -15.77 -9.51 69.28
C ILE A 654 -17.06 -10.31 69.16
N PHE A 655 -17.41 -10.76 67.95
CA PHE A 655 -18.60 -11.56 67.71
C PHE A 655 -18.56 -12.87 68.51
N THR A 656 -17.41 -13.55 68.52
CA THR A 656 -17.20 -14.79 69.27
C THR A 656 -17.34 -14.57 70.78
N LEU A 657 -16.80 -13.47 71.32
CA LEU A 657 -16.94 -13.10 72.73
C LEU A 657 -18.38 -12.77 73.12
N VAL A 658 -19.14 -12.08 72.27
CA VAL A 658 -20.56 -11.77 72.51
C VAL A 658 -21.39 -13.06 72.55
N VAL A 659 -21.17 -13.98 71.60
CA VAL A 659 -21.85 -15.27 71.56
C VAL A 659 -21.51 -16.11 72.81
N LEU A 660 -20.24 -16.17 73.21
CA LEU A 660 -19.81 -16.81 74.46
C LEU A 660 -20.48 -16.17 75.69
N GLY A 661 -20.56 -14.83 75.74
CA GLY A 661 -21.24 -14.12 76.82
C GLY A 661 -22.73 -14.46 76.91
N ILE A 662 -23.43 -14.54 75.76
CA ILE A 662 -24.84 -14.95 75.70
C ILE A 662 -25.01 -16.40 76.15
N LEU A 663 -24.11 -17.30 75.75
CA LEU A 663 -24.14 -18.70 76.17
C LEU A 663 -23.91 -18.86 77.68
N ILE A 664 -22.94 -18.13 78.24
CA ILE A 664 -22.66 -18.14 79.68
C ILE A 664 -23.86 -17.56 80.46
N TYR A 665 -24.41 -16.43 80.01
CA TYR A 665 -25.58 -15.83 80.65
C TYR A 665 -26.82 -16.73 80.58
N SER A 666 -27.06 -17.37 79.43
CA SER A 666 -28.17 -18.30 79.27
C SER A 666 -28.00 -19.55 80.12
N TYR A 667 -26.78 -20.08 80.26
CA TYR A 667 -26.46 -21.18 81.18
C TYR A 667 -26.77 -20.82 82.64
N PHE A 668 -26.30 -19.66 83.12
CA PHE A 668 -26.59 -19.23 84.50
C PHE A 668 -28.08 -18.94 84.73
N ARG A 669 -28.80 -18.40 83.76
CA ARG A 669 -30.27 -18.23 83.80
C ARG A 669 -30.98 -19.58 83.85
N TYR A 670 -30.55 -20.55 83.06
CA TYR A 670 -31.08 -21.91 83.05
C TYR A 670 -30.89 -22.58 84.42
N VAL A 671 -29.69 -22.55 84.98
CA VAL A 671 -29.40 -23.12 86.31
C VAL A 671 -30.25 -22.46 87.41
N LYS A 672 -30.44 -21.14 87.36
CA LYS A 672 -31.28 -20.42 88.33
C LYS A 672 -32.76 -20.83 88.26
N ILE A 673 -33.30 -21.01 87.04
CA ILE A 673 -34.67 -21.47 86.81
C ILE A 673 -34.84 -22.93 87.21
N PHE A 674 -33.85 -23.79 86.90
CA PHE A 674 -33.86 -25.21 87.25
C PHE A 674 -33.88 -25.42 88.78
N ASN A 675 -33.09 -24.63 89.53
CA ASN A 675 -33.09 -24.66 91.00
C ASN A 675 -34.35 -24.08 91.64
N THR A 676 -35.16 -23.30 90.92
CA THR A 676 -36.45 -22.80 91.42
C THR A 676 -37.61 -23.77 91.16
N MET A 677 -37.47 -24.70 90.20
CA MET A 677 -38.46 -25.76 89.96
C MET A 677 -38.35 -26.96 90.92
N SER A 678 -37.22 -27.17 91.59
CA SER A 678 -37.02 -28.30 92.51
C SER A 678 -37.59 -28.10 93.93
N VAL A 679 -38.35 -27.01 94.18
CA VAL A 679 -38.93 -26.67 95.49
C VAL A 679 -40.45 -26.40 95.39
N ILE A 680 -41.22 -27.31 94.76
CA ILE A 680 -42.70 -27.40 94.77
C ILE A 680 -43.00 -28.89 94.50
N ASN A 681 -43.61 -29.77 95.30
CA ASN A 681 -44.51 -29.71 96.47
C ASN A 681 -44.58 -31.15 97.12
N PRO A 682 -45.48 -31.47 98.09
CA PRO A 682 -45.16 -32.20 99.32
C PRO A 682 -45.85 -33.58 99.49
N ASN A 683 -45.58 -34.19 100.65
CA ASN A 683 -46.07 -35.43 101.25
C ASN A 683 -47.60 -35.72 101.13
N PRO A 684 -48.02 -37.00 101.08
CA PRO A 684 -49.33 -37.42 101.61
C PRO A 684 -49.20 -38.53 102.67
N ASP A 685 -49.66 -38.25 103.89
CA ASP A 685 -49.94 -39.23 104.93
C ASP A 685 -51.45 -39.54 104.99
N GLU A 686 -51.73 -40.84 104.96
CA GLU A 686 -52.71 -41.63 105.72
C GLU A 686 -54.26 -41.54 105.59
N LYS A 687 -54.79 -42.78 105.45
CA LYS A 687 -55.98 -43.44 106.06
C LYS A 687 -57.28 -43.49 105.22
N ASP A 688 -57.60 -44.67 104.68
CA ASP A 688 -58.43 -45.78 105.25
C ASP A 688 -59.93 -45.43 105.20
N LYS A 689 -60.91 -46.25 104.79
CA LYS A 689 -61.01 -47.66 104.33
C LYS A 689 -62.41 -47.82 103.69
N GLN A 690 -62.64 -48.95 103.03
CA GLN A 690 -63.87 -49.34 102.31
C GLN A 690 -65.20 -49.07 103.07
N GLN A 691 -66.21 -48.72 102.27
CA GLN A 691 -67.65 -48.54 102.54
C GLN A 691 -68.12 -47.12 102.85
#